data_AF-A0A1Z5KEG1-F1
#
_entry.id   AF-A0A1Z5KEG1-F1
#
_cell.length_a   1.000
_cell.length_b   1.000
_cell.length_c   1.000
_cell.angle_alpha   90.00
_cell.angle_beta   90.00
_cell.angle_gamma   90.00
#
_symmetry.space_group_name_H-M   'P 1'
#
loop_
_entity.id
_entity.type
_entity.pdbx_description
1 polymer ?
#
loop_
_entity_poly.entity_id
_entity_poly.type
_entity_poly.pdbx_seq_one_letter_code
_entity_poly.pdbx_strand_id
1 'polypeptide(L)'
;MTRDSPSLNILLLLLVCFNSLTVFGIGGDSKMTASWGQGLSQNDLMEKDTVLVVDNDDNVIGSASKKESHVFSKDQPHGILHRAFSIFIFDESDGRLLLHQRSADKITFPNVWTNTCCSHPLHGMMPNEVDSPADVKEGSVMGIKHAAVRKLMQELGIDAKNFVPQMKFLTRLHYWAADTITHGPTSPWGEHEIDYVLFLVVPSKDAITIRPNPEEIQAVKWVSAEELEAMLKDKTCLFSPWFRIIYERFMKNAWWKDLKTTISTDKFVDVDTIHQFDPPSEHLGGGGMARPLFAAFDASKKQGAYGKIKTHSESMLSQLMRLDEVFAAVTLLYVSPLKSNLGGEYIKSTFNSDDLAFCDEILVKVSRSFAAVIRQLPDVMLVDVLVFYLILRALDTIEDDTSAFDSHATKVGILKEFYKALDDPNWTMTGVGEGDERRLLEEFPKCQRTFQQLQPEARDVIKDITKRMADGMADFVAKDMGQGTEDMQQYNLYCHYVAGLVGEGLSRLFSASGLEHKSFGEEKHLSNQMGLFLQKTNIIRDYLEDYVDKRAWWPQTVWKKYSASGDLGYFANQADDEAREKALMCLNELVTDALELVPDCLAYLSKIKCAEIFRFCAIPQVMAIATLDKCFANPDVFTGVVKIRKGLSCRLILQTNTIAEVHSIFSRFARSMRSKALAQQQLGANDPSFERTIASCDKITALTKDAASLQAQRQMIRLSSTVALLGASLIVKGSAGLFGRNKSMVSTGLALAGSFLYWYGPWTVNSNLLSAHELKARNQLG
;
A
#
# COMPACT_ATOMS: atom_id res chain seq x y z
N MET A 1 -22.15 13.11 8.33
CA MET A 1 -22.13 14.52 8.77
C MET A 1 -20.68 14.92 9.00
N THR A 2 -20.34 16.15 8.63
CA THR A 2 -19.02 16.67 8.30
C THR A 2 -18.15 17.03 9.50
N ARG A 3 -16.84 16.76 9.42
CA ARG A 3 -15.73 17.74 9.54
C ARG A 3 -14.39 17.01 9.39
N ASP A 4 -13.60 17.40 8.38
CA ASP A 4 -12.19 17.74 8.54
C ASP A 4 -11.64 18.33 7.24
N SER A 5 -11.18 19.58 7.35
CA SER A 5 -10.65 20.42 6.28
C SER A 5 -9.13 20.55 6.43
N PRO A 6 -8.31 20.18 5.42
CA PRO A 6 -6.89 20.47 5.41
C PRO A 6 -6.67 21.82 4.71
N SER A 7 -6.93 22.92 5.42
CA SER A 7 -6.87 24.28 4.82
C SER A 7 -5.87 25.24 5.48
N LEU A 8 -4.91 24.78 6.29
CA LEU A 8 -3.96 25.70 6.95
C LEU A 8 -2.46 25.49 6.69
N ASN A 9 -2.02 24.39 6.06
CA ASN A 9 -0.58 24.06 6.02
C ASN A 9 0.19 24.45 4.75
N ILE A 10 -0.42 25.17 3.79
CA ILE A 10 0.29 25.64 2.58
C ILE A 10 0.49 27.16 2.57
N LEU A 11 -0.22 27.92 3.42
CA LEU A 11 -0.02 29.37 3.56
C LEU A 11 1.09 29.73 4.58
N LEU A 12 1.48 28.77 5.44
CA LEU A 12 2.47 28.99 6.51
C LEU A 12 3.93 28.90 6.04
N LEU A 13 4.18 28.41 4.82
CA LEU A 13 5.52 28.27 4.24
C LEU A 13 6.04 29.55 3.53
N LEU A 14 5.27 30.64 3.57
CA LEU A 14 5.65 31.95 3.00
C LEU A 14 5.79 33.08 4.04
N LEU A 15 5.72 32.79 5.35
CA LEU A 15 5.66 33.82 6.40
C LEU A 15 6.60 33.59 7.60
N VAL A 16 7.76 32.96 7.39
CA VAL A 16 8.84 32.91 8.40
C VAL A 16 9.97 33.86 8.00
N CYS A 17 9.74 35.15 8.26
CA CYS A 17 10.77 36.14 8.51
C CYS A 17 10.23 37.06 9.61
N PHE A 18 11.02 37.23 10.67
CA PHE A 18 10.89 38.11 11.85
C PHE A 18 10.45 37.51 13.21
N ASN A 19 11.42 37.63 14.13
CA ASN A 19 11.34 37.93 15.56
C ASN A 19 11.43 36.81 16.60
N SER A 20 12.66 36.70 17.13
CA SER A 20 13.04 36.30 18.48
C SER A 20 12.67 37.38 19.52
N LEU A 21 12.25 36.97 20.74
CA LEU A 21 12.74 37.46 22.06
C LEU A 21 11.80 37.05 23.22
N THR A 22 12.35 36.30 24.18
CA THR A 22 12.18 36.30 25.66
C THR A 22 10.86 36.70 26.32
N VAL A 23 10.46 35.97 27.39
CA VAL A 23 10.37 36.48 28.78
C VAL A 23 10.18 35.35 29.80
N PHE A 24 10.75 35.60 30.97
CA PHE A 24 10.97 34.81 32.19
C PHE A 24 9.74 34.20 32.88
N GLY A 25 10.00 33.14 33.65
CA GLY A 25 9.09 32.52 34.60
C GLY A 25 8.91 33.27 35.93
N ILE A 26 7.93 32.82 36.70
CA ILE A 26 7.70 33.16 38.10
C ILE A 26 7.40 31.85 38.83
N GLY A 27 8.07 31.64 39.97
CA GLY A 27 7.99 30.46 40.81
C GLY A 27 6.73 30.34 41.67
N GLY A 28 6.59 29.17 42.30
CA GLY A 28 5.57 28.86 43.29
C GLY A 28 5.97 27.65 44.12
N ASP A 29 5.82 27.79 45.44
CA ASP A 29 6.48 27.05 46.53
C ASP A 29 6.24 25.53 46.63
N SER A 30 7.26 24.88 47.18
CA SER A 30 7.28 23.51 47.66
C SER A 30 6.40 23.30 48.89
N LYS A 31 5.39 22.43 48.78
CA LYS A 31 4.82 21.70 49.92
C LYS A 31 5.12 20.21 49.79
N MET A 32 5.59 19.63 50.89
CA MET A 32 5.89 18.21 51.10
C MET A 32 4.85 17.27 50.47
N THR A 33 5.37 16.30 49.72
CA THR A 33 4.67 15.24 49.01
C THR A 33 3.87 14.35 49.96
N ALA A 34 2.53 14.47 49.94
CA ALA A 34 1.68 13.31 50.21
C ALA A 34 2.00 12.27 49.13
N SER A 35 2.28 11.01 49.48
CA SER A 35 2.50 9.98 48.46
C SER A 35 1.21 9.80 47.68
N TRP A 36 1.26 10.12 46.40
CA TRP A 36 0.12 10.04 45.52
C TRP A 36 -0.53 8.65 45.59
N GLY A 37 -1.86 8.60 45.74
CA GLY A 37 -2.61 7.35 45.77
C GLY A 37 -2.69 6.61 47.12
N GLN A 38 -2.11 7.12 48.22
CA GLN A 38 -2.25 6.45 49.53
C GLN A 38 -3.71 6.42 50.02
N GLY A 39 -4.24 5.22 50.23
CA GLY A 39 -5.59 4.98 50.74
C GLY A 39 -6.72 5.08 49.69
N LEU A 40 -6.39 5.18 48.40
CA LEU A 40 -7.37 5.11 47.31
C LEU A 40 -7.52 3.66 46.84
N SER A 41 -8.77 3.21 46.64
CA SER A 41 -9.03 1.90 46.04
C SER A 41 -8.63 1.86 44.56
N GLN A 42 -8.50 0.67 43.98
CA GLN A 42 -8.25 0.53 42.53
C GLN A 42 -9.35 1.20 41.69
N ASN A 43 -10.61 1.19 42.15
CA ASN A 43 -11.71 1.89 41.49
C ASN A 43 -11.55 3.42 41.56
N ASP A 44 -11.10 3.96 42.70
CA ASP A 44 -10.83 5.40 42.84
C ASP A 44 -9.73 5.85 41.90
N LEU A 45 -8.67 5.05 41.75
CA LEU A 45 -7.57 5.32 40.83
C LEU A 45 -8.05 5.26 39.37
N MET A 46 -8.90 4.29 39.01
CA MET A 46 -9.47 4.21 37.65
C MET A 46 -10.26 5.45 37.24
N GLU A 47 -11.00 6.06 38.16
CA GLU A 47 -11.81 7.26 37.87
C GLU A 47 -10.98 8.56 37.96
N LYS A 48 -10.05 8.65 38.92
CA LYS A 48 -9.30 9.90 39.19
C LYS A 48 -8.06 10.06 38.31
N ASP A 49 -7.40 8.96 37.95
CA ASP A 49 -6.20 9.02 37.13
C ASP A 49 -6.56 9.44 35.72
N THR A 50 -5.94 10.51 35.26
CA THR A 50 -6.18 11.07 33.93
C THR A 50 -4.97 10.77 33.03
N VAL A 51 -5.12 9.85 32.10
CA VAL A 51 -4.06 9.42 31.18
C VAL A 51 -3.96 10.34 29.97
N LEU A 52 -2.81 10.33 29.31
CA LEU A 52 -2.57 11.13 28.10
C LEU A 52 -3.11 10.40 26.87
N VAL A 53 -4.17 10.93 26.26
CA VAL A 53 -4.75 10.39 25.02
C VAL A 53 -3.95 10.90 23.83
N VAL A 54 -3.57 9.99 22.94
CA VAL A 54 -2.69 10.28 21.81
C VAL A 54 -3.25 9.80 20.48
N ASP A 55 -2.75 10.38 19.38
CA ASP A 55 -2.92 9.82 18.05
C ASP A 55 -1.86 8.74 17.73
N ASN A 56 -1.94 8.15 16.53
CA ASN A 56 -1.01 7.09 16.08
C ASN A 56 0.43 7.58 15.91
N ASP A 57 0.67 8.88 15.83
CA ASP A 57 1.99 9.50 15.70
C ASP A 57 2.53 9.94 17.07
N ASP A 58 1.90 9.52 18.16
CA ASP A 58 2.24 9.85 19.55
C ASP A 58 2.14 11.34 19.88
N ASN A 59 1.24 12.07 19.21
CA ASN A 59 0.90 13.44 19.62
C ASN A 59 -0.20 13.41 20.68
N VAL A 60 -0.02 14.16 21.77
CA VAL A 60 -1.05 14.34 22.81
C VAL A 60 -2.22 15.15 22.25
N ILE A 61 -3.38 14.49 22.08
CA ILE A 61 -4.61 15.12 21.57
C ILE A 61 -5.60 15.46 22.68
N GLY A 62 -5.38 14.95 23.89
CA GLY A 62 -6.23 15.21 25.05
C GLY A 62 -5.87 14.35 26.24
N SER A 63 -6.83 14.20 27.14
CA SER A 63 -6.73 13.31 28.28
C SER A 63 -8.09 12.70 28.61
N ALA A 64 -8.08 11.52 29.22
CA ALA A 64 -9.29 10.78 29.61
C ALA A 64 -9.04 10.06 30.94
N SER A 65 -10.12 9.66 31.63
CA SER A 65 -9.95 8.81 32.81
C SER A 65 -9.29 7.49 32.42
N LYS A 66 -8.52 6.90 33.34
CA LYS A 66 -7.93 5.58 33.14
C LYS A 66 -9.01 4.54 32.83
N LYS A 67 -10.16 4.63 33.50
CA LYS A 67 -11.31 3.77 33.23
C LYS A 67 -11.80 3.86 31.80
N GLU A 68 -12.14 5.04 31.30
CA GLU A 68 -12.63 5.21 29.93
C GLU A 68 -11.65 4.69 28.90
N SER A 69 -10.35 4.85 29.17
CA SER A 69 -9.30 4.44 28.24
C SER A 69 -9.15 2.91 28.13
N HIS A 70 -9.45 2.19 29.22
CA HIS A 70 -9.33 0.73 29.30
C HIS A 70 -10.66 -0.02 29.08
N VAL A 71 -11.77 0.69 28.86
CA VAL A 71 -13.07 0.07 28.57
C VAL A 71 -13.15 -0.33 27.10
N PHE A 72 -13.46 -1.60 26.86
CA PHE A 72 -13.67 -2.19 25.54
C PHE A 72 -15.17 -2.40 25.34
N SER A 73 -15.71 -1.84 24.27
CA SER A 73 -17.13 -1.93 23.93
C SER A 73 -17.32 -1.97 22.42
N LYS A 74 -18.52 -2.28 21.94
CA LYS A 74 -18.79 -2.32 20.49
C LYS A 74 -18.50 -0.99 19.79
N ASP A 75 -18.69 0.13 20.50
CA ASP A 75 -18.44 1.48 19.99
C ASP A 75 -16.96 1.89 20.14
N GLN A 76 -16.21 1.19 21.00
CA GLN A 76 -14.79 1.40 21.28
C GLN A 76 -14.08 0.04 21.33
N PRO A 77 -13.89 -0.61 20.16
CA PRO A 77 -13.48 -2.00 20.11
C PRO A 77 -12.12 -2.22 20.78
N HIS A 78 -11.19 -1.29 20.59
CA HIS A 78 -9.80 -1.37 21.05
C HIS A 78 -9.51 -0.55 22.31
N GLY A 79 -10.47 0.10 22.95
CA GLY A 79 -10.16 1.11 23.97
C GLY A 79 -9.76 2.47 23.37
N ILE A 80 -9.33 3.41 24.22
CA ILE A 80 -8.79 4.71 23.76
C ILE A 80 -7.27 4.61 23.74
N LEU A 81 -6.64 5.02 22.64
CA LEU A 81 -5.18 5.08 22.54
C LEU A 81 -4.60 6.10 23.52
N HIS A 82 -3.70 5.65 24.41
CA HIS A 82 -3.06 6.51 25.40
C HIS A 82 -1.58 6.15 25.63
N ARG A 83 -0.81 7.02 26.29
CA ARG A 83 0.60 6.71 26.61
C ARG A 83 0.72 5.79 27.82
N ALA A 84 1.72 4.94 27.77
CA ALA A 84 2.17 4.10 28.88
C ALA A 84 3.70 4.04 28.96
N PHE A 85 4.22 3.42 30.01
CA PHE A 85 5.64 3.10 30.14
C PHE A 85 5.85 1.73 30.80
N SER A 86 6.94 1.09 30.42
CA SER A 86 7.43 -0.17 30.96
C SER A 86 8.88 -0.01 31.40
N ILE A 87 9.15 -0.14 32.71
CA ILE A 87 10.50 -0.12 33.26
C ILE A 87 11.00 -1.54 33.59
N PHE A 88 12.26 -1.80 33.25
CA PHE A 88 12.98 -3.06 33.51
C PHE A 88 14.22 -2.77 34.37
N ILE A 89 14.29 -3.35 35.56
CA ILE A 89 15.41 -3.21 36.49
C ILE A 89 16.25 -4.48 36.49
N PHE A 90 17.53 -4.34 36.15
CA PHE A 90 18.51 -5.44 36.17
C PHE A 90 19.52 -5.28 37.30
N ASP A 91 19.95 -6.41 37.84
CA ASP A 91 21.10 -6.53 38.74
C ASP A 91 22.37 -6.64 37.90
N GLU A 92 23.30 -5.70 38.04
CA GLU A 92 24.59 -5.71 37.31
C GLU A 92 25.48 -6.90 37.71
N SER A 93 25.36 -7.38 38.95
CA SER A 93 26.25 -8.40 39.51
C SER A 93 26.06 -9.79 38.90
N ASP A 94 24.84 -10.12 38.48
CA ASP A 94 24.48 -11.42 37.90
C ASP A 94 23.59 -11.34 36.64
N GLY A 95 23.22 -10.13 36.20
CA GLY A 95 22.43 -9.88 34.99
C GLY A 95 20.95 -10.25 35.11
N ARG A 96 20.44 -10.50 36.32
CA ARG A 96 19.05 -10.92 36.53
C ARG A 96 18.08 -9.75 36.45
N LEU A 97 16.87 -10.02 35.95
CA LEU A 97 15.77 -9.06 35.81
C LEU A 97 14.79 -9.19 36.99
N LEU A 98 14.37 -8.07 37.57
CA LEU A 98 13.29 -8.03 38.55
C LEU A 98 11.93 -8.06 37.86
N LEU A 99 11.13 -9.08 38.14
CA LEU A 99 9.73 -9.19 37.74
C LEU A 99 8.80 -9.05 38.94
N HIS A 100 7.56 -8.67 38.66
CA HIS A 100 6.49 -8.73 39.65
C HIS A 100 5.25 -9.46 39.10
N GLN A 101 4.47 -10.04 40.01
CA GLN A 101 3.14 -10.55 39.74
C GLN A 101 2.13 -9.54 40.24
N ARG A 102 1.22 -9.12 39.36
CA ARG A 102 0.17 -8.16 39.66
C ARG A 102 -0.78 -8.71 40.71
N SER A 103 -1.26 -7.86 41.63
CA SER A 103 -2.26 -8.25 42.64
C SER A 103 -3.56 -8.74 42.00
N ALA A 104 -4.29 -9.58 42.72
CA ALA A 104 -5.64 -10.00 42.35
C ALA A 104 -6.64 -8.83 42.37
N ASP A 105 -6.33 -7.75 43.11
CA ASP A 105 -7.18 -6.56 43.23
C ASP A 105 -7.12 -5.65 41.99
N LYS A 106 -6.18 -5.88 41.07
CA LYS A 106 -6.05 -5.09 39.83
C LYS A 106 -7.27 -5.28 38.93
N ILE A 107 -7.81 -4.17 38.43
CA ILE A 107 -8.97 -4.18 37.52
C ILE A 107 -8.59 -4.68 36.12
N THR A 108 -7.40 -4.36 35.64
CA THR A 108 -6.89 -4.87 34.36
C THR A 108 -5.74 -5.84 34.59
N PHE A 109 -5.80 -6.99 33.93
CA PHE A 109 -4.84 -8.09 33.98
C PHE A 109 -4.40 -8.48 35.42
N PRO A 110 -5.31 -8.83 36.34
CA PRO A 110 -4.95 -9.35 37.66
C PRO A 110 -4.18 -10.68 37.58
N ASN A 111 -3.32 -10.93 38.57
CA ASN A 111 -2.54 -12.17 38.75
C ASN A 111 -1.52 -12.51 37.65
N VAL A 112 -1.32 -11.67 36.63
CA VAL A 112 -0.29 -11.93 35.60
C VAL A 112 1.10 -11.45 36.06
N TRP A 113 2.13 -12.18 35.66
CA TRP A 113 3.53 -11.76 35.75
C TRP A 113 3.85 -10.74 34.66
N THR A 114 4.67 -9.75 34.99
CA THR A 114 5.10 -8.71 34.04
C THR A 114 6.48 -8.16 34.39
N ASN A 115 6.97 -7.19 33.61
CA ASN A 115 8.19 -6.42 33.86
C ASN A 115 8.21 -5.77 35.27
N THR A 116 9.31 -5.11 35.62
CA THR A 116 9.51 -4.60 36.99
C THR A 116 8.38 -3.67 37.45
N CYS A 117 7.97 -2.71 36.61
CA CYS A 117 6.81 -1.84 36.88
C CYS A 117 6.32 -1.23 35.56
N CYS A 118 5.00 -1.11 35.40
CA CYS A 118 4.37 -0.55 34.21
C CYS A 118 3.13 0.26 34.58
N SER A 119 2.94 1.41 33.94
CA SER A 119 1.81 2.32 34.21
C SER A 119 1.75 3.42 33.16
N HIS A 120 0.96 4.46 33.40
CA HIS A 120 0.82 5.62 32.53
C HIS A 120 1.46 6.88 33.14
N PRO A 121 2.02 7.78 32.32
CA PRO A 121 2.16 9.18 32.68
C PRO A 121 0.76 9.81 32.85
N LEU A 122 0.63 10.70 33.84
CA LEU A 122 -0.66 11.34 34.14
C LEU A 122 -0.65 12.84 33.84
N HIS A 123 -1.79 13.33 33.35
CA HIS A 123 -2.00 14.75 33.14
C HIS A 123 -2.08 15.52 34.48
N GLY A 124 -1.49 16.72 34.53
CA GLY A 124 -1.61 17.62 35.69
C GLY A 124 -0.71 17.27 36.89
N MET A 125 0.25 16.37 36.73
CA MET A 125 1.19 15.97 37.78
C MET A 125 2.31 16.99 38.00
N MET A 126 2.81 17.04 39.24
CA MET A 126 4.01 17.78 39.61
C MET A 126 4.97 16.85 40.37
N PRO A 127 6.21 16.62 39.88
CA PRO A 127 6.78 17.12 38.62
C PRO A 127 6.00 16.68 37.37
N ASN A 128 6.12 17.45 36.28
CA ASN A 128 5.39 17.21 35.03
C ASN A 128 5.73 15.83 34.44
N GLU A 129 4.70 15.09 34.01
CA GLU A 129 4.81 13.75 33.40
C GLU A 129 4.52 13.76 31.89
N VAL A 130 4.33 14.94 31.29
CA VAL A 130 4.03 15.09 29.86
C VAL A 130 5.27 15.51 29.08
N ASP A 131 5.72 14.65 28.17
CA ASP A 131 6.79 14.93 27.21
C ASP A 131 6.25 15.49 25.88
N SER A 132 6.92 16.53 25.35
CA SER A 132 6.64 17.09 24.02
C SER A 132 7.28 16.25 22.91
N PRO A 133 6.85 16.38 21.65
CA PRO A 133 7.51 15.71 20.52
C PRO A 133 9.01 15.99 20.42
N ALA A 134 9.48 17.15 20.88
CA ALA A 134 10.90 17.48 20.93
C ALA A 134 11.64 16.67 22.00
N ASP A 135 11.06 16.53 23.20
CA ASP A 135 11.65 15.74 24.29
C ASP A 135 11.81 14.26 23.90
N VAL A 136 10.82 13.73 23.17
CA VAL A 136 10.84 12.36 22.65
C VAL A 136 11.93 12.20 21.59
N LYS A 137 12.04 13.15 20.66
CA LYS A 137 13.06 13.12 19.59
C LYS A 137 14.49 13.25 20.14
N GLU A 138 14.67 13.97 21.24
CA GLU A 138 15.94 14.05 21.96
C GLU A 138 16.22 12.82 22.84
N GLY A 139 15.24 11.94 23.04
CA GLY A 139 15.34 10.75 23.88
C GLY A 139 15.42 11.04 25.38
N SER A 140 15.12 12.28 25.80
CA SER A 140 15.21 12.68 27.21
C SER A 140 14.09 12.05 28.04
N VAL A 141 12.85 12.11 27.51
CA VAL A 141 11.60 11.55 28.04
C VAL A 141 11.43 11.72 29.55
N MET A 142 11.71 12.93 30.03
CA MET A 142 11.73 13.25 31.46
C MET A 142 10.37 13.07 32.12
N GLY A 143 9.28 13.35 31.38
CA GLY A 143 7.92 13.13 31.86
C GLY A 143 7.66 11.65 32.17
N ILE A 144 8.01 10.76 31.24
CA ILE A 144 7.94 9.30 31.44
C ILE A 144 8.82 8.85 32.62
N LYS A 145 10.04 9.40 32.76
CA LYS A 145 10.92 9.06 33.90
C LYS A 145 10.33 9.49 35.24
N HIS A 146 9.68 10.65 35.31
CA HIS A 146 8.97 11.08 36.52
C HIS A 146 7.81 10.14 36.87
N ALA A 147 7.04 9.71 35.86
CA ALA A 147 5.96 8.74 36.04
C ALA A 147 6.50 7.38 36.56
N ALA A 148 7.63 6.92 36.02
CA ALA A 148 8.30 5.71 36.47
C ALA A 148 8.77 5.80 37.94
N VAL A 149 9.37 6.92 38.35
CA VAL A 149 9.77 7.14 39.75
C VAL A 149 8.56 7.10 40.69
N ARG A 150 7.46 7.77 40.33
CA ARG A 150 6.23 7.77 41.13
C ARG A 150 5.69 6.36 41.32
N LYS A 151 5.61 5.58 40.24
CA LYS A 151 5.00 4.25 40.26
C LYS A 151 5.89 3.19 40.88
N LEU A 152 7.22 3.27 40.70
CA LEU A 152 8.17 2.41 41.42
C LEU A 152 8.07 2.59 42.94
N MET A 153 7.90 3.82 43.41
CA MET A 153 7.66 4.08 44.84
C MET A 153 6.29 3.57 45.28
N GLN A 154 5.23 3.78 44.49
CA GLN A 154 3.87 3.37 44.85
C GLN A 154 3.70 1.84 44.90
N GLU A 155 4.21 1.12 43.91
CA GLU A 155 3.97 -0.32 43.76
C GLU A 155 5.03 -1.16 44.48
N LEU A 156 6.31 -0.81 44.33
CA LEU A 156 7.43 -1.60 44.84
C LEU A 156 8.14 -0.96 46.03
N GLY A 157 7.79 0.26 46.43
CA GLY A 157 8.49 1.00 47.49
C GLY A 157 9.94 1.37 47.15
N ILE A 158 10.32 1.34 45.88
CA ILE A 158 11.68 1.65 45.41
C ILE A 158 11.81 3.17 45.26
N ASP A 159 12.72 3.80 46.02
CA ASP A 159 13.07 5.21 45.84
C ASP A 159 13.98 5.41 44.64
N ALA A 160 13.36 5.60 43.48
CA ALA A 160 14.06 5.71 42.21
C ALA A 160 14.54 7.13 41.86
N LYS A 161 14.35 8.12 42.75
CA LYS A 161 14.66 9.54 42.44
C LYS A 161 16.12 9.77 42.05
N ASN A 162 17.05 9.08 42.72
CA ASN A 162 18.48 9.18 42.44
C ASN A 162 18.91 8.37 41.22
N PHE A 163 18.00 7.55 40.66
CA PHE A 163 18.25 6.68 39.52
C PHE A 163 17.78 7.26 38.18
N VAL A 164 17.12 8.43 38.18
CA VAL A 164 16.58 9.08 36.97
C VAL A 164 17.62 9.29 35.86
N PRO A 165 18.85 9.76 36.15
CA PRO A 165 19.89 9.91 35.13
C PRO A 165 20.33 8.58 34.51
N GLN A 166 20.19 7.46 35.24
CA GLN A 166 20.55 6.11 34.79
C GLN A 166 19.39 5.40 34.09
N MET A 167 18.17 5.94 34.14
CA MET A 167 17.02 5.40 33.40
C MET A 167 17.22 5.68 31.92
N LYS A 168 17.46 4.61 31.16
CA LYS A 168 17.69 4.68 29.73
C LYS A 168 16.42 4.39 28.95
N PHE A 169 16.02 5.32 28.10
CA PHE A 169 14.97 5.11 27.12
C PHE A 169 15.51 4.33 25.92
N LEU A 170 14.76 3.31 25.46
CA LEU A 170 15.15 2.49 24.31
C LEU A 170 14.25 2.76 23.10
N THR A 171 12.94 2.59 23.23
CA THR A 171 12.02 2.75 22.10
C THR A 171 10.55 2.88 22.57
N ARG A 172 9.64 3.09 21.61
CA ARG A 172 8.19 3.13 21.79
C ARG A 172 7.52 2.00 21.03
N LEU A 173 6.46 1.45 21.61
CA LEU A 173 5.67 0.39 20.99
C LEU A 173 4.19 0.69 21.08
N HIS A 174 3.50 0.56 19.95
CA HIS A 174 2.06 0.75 19.83
C HIS A 174 1.39 -0.62 19.74
N TYR A 175 0.63 -0.96 20.77
CA TYR A 175 -0.04 -2.25 20.86
C TYR A 175 -1.42 -2.09 21.49
N TRP A 176 -2.25 -3.12 21.38
CA TRP A 176 -3.48 -3.22 22.14
C TRP A 176 -3.66 -4.66 22.62
N ALA A 177 -4.46 -4.90 23.65
CA ALA A 177 -4.83 -6.24 24.09
C ALA A 177 -6.14 -6.23 24.90
N ALA A 178 -7.06 -7.14 24.60
CA ALA A 178 -8.20 -7.39 25.48
C ALA A 178 -7.79 -8.28 26.64
N ASP A 179 -8.32 -8.02 27.83
CA ASP A 179 -8.04 -8.80 29.04
C ASP A 179 -8.93 -10.06 29.14
N THR A 180 -8.86 -10.87 28.09
CA THR A 180 -9.66 -12.09 27.94
C THR A 180 -9.15 -13.25 28.79
N ILE A 181 -7.87 -13.25 29.14
CA ILE A 181 -7.26 -14.32 29.93
C ILE A 181 -7.74 -14.28 31.37
N THR A 182 -7.92 -13.09 31.95
CA THR A 182 -8.29 -12.96 33.36
C THR A 182 -9.78 -12.68 33.57
N HIS A 183 -10.44 -12.02 32.62
CA HIS A 183 -11.88 -11.66 32.69
C HIS A 183 -12.77 -12.45 31.70
N GLY A 184 -12.18 -13.34 30.90
CA GLY A 184 -12.90 -14.19 29.96
C GLY A 184 -13.19 -13.55 28.59
N PRO A 185 -13.77 -14.30 27.64
CA PRO A 185 -13.85 -13.91 26.23
C PRO A 185 -14.61 -12.60 25.94
N THR A 186 -15.53 -12.21 26.84
CA THR A 186 -16.33 -10.99 26.73
C THR A 186 -15.85 -9.88 27.67
N SER A 187 -14.58 -9.91 28.05
CA SER A 187 -13.98 -8.96 28.99
C SER A 187 -14.26 -7.51 28.58
N PRO A 188 -14.84 -6.67 29.46
CA PRO A 188 -15.02 -5.25 29.18
C PRO A 188 -13.72 -4.44 29.32
N TRP A 189 -12.61 -5.10 29.65
CA TRP A 189 -11.33 -4.48 29.96
C TRP A 189 -10.26 -4.85 28.95
N GLY A 190 -9.35 -3.93 28.70
CA GLY A 190 -8.15 -4.14 27.91
C GLY A 190 -7.28 -2.88 27.94
N GLU A 191 -6.28 -2.82 27.08
CA GLU A 191 -5.40 -1.67 26.92
C GLU A 191 -5.10 -1.40 25.44
N HIS A 192 -4.83 -0.14 25.11
CA HIS A 192 -4.38 0.31 23.78
C HIS A 192 -3.44 1.48 23.96
N GLU A 193 -2.17 1.21 23.75
CA GLU A 193 -1.12 2.03 24.33
C GLU A 193 0.03 2.29 23.35
N ILE A 194 0.60 3.51 23.45
CA ILE A 194 1.98 3.78 23.05
C ILE A 194 2.84 3.68 24.30
N ASP A 195 3.50 2.54 24.47
CA ASP A 195 4.30 2.21 25.63
C ASP A 195 5.79 2.56 25.42
N TYR A 196 6.35 3.30 26.39
CA TYR A 196 7.73 3.75 26.42
C TYR A 196 8.60 2.78 27.22
N VAL A 197 9.62 2.20 26.58
CA VAL A 197 10.49 1.22 27.22
C VAL A 197 11.68 1.89 27.91
N LEU A 198 11.77 1.72 29.23
CA LEU A 198 12.87 2.18 30.07
C LEU A 198 13.66 1.03 30.67
N PHE A 199 14.98 1.14 30.67
CA PHE A 199 15.90 0.23 31.37
C PHE A 199 16.61 0.95 32.51
N LEU A 200 16.81 0.25 33.61
CA LEU A 200 17.63 0.69 34.74
C LEU A 200 18.50 -0.49 35.18
N VAL A 201 19.80 -0.24 35.38
CA VAL A 201 20.71 -1.24 35.95
C VAL A 201 21.18 -0.75 37.30
N VAL A 202 21.02 -1.58 38.32
CA VAL A 202 21.48 -1.31 39.68
C VAL A 202 22.73 -2.15 39.98
N PRO A 203 23.69 -1.64 40.77
CA PRO A 203 24.95 -2.35 41.03
C PRO A 203 24.77 -3.75 41.64
N SER A 204 23.75 -3.91 42.48
CA SER A 204 23.26 -5.20 42.95
C SER A 204 21.79 -5.10 43.36
N LYS A 205 21.07 -6.23 43.43
CA LYS A 205 19.72 -6.29 44.00
C LYS A 205 19.63 -5.75 45.43
N ASP A 206 20.72 -5.82 46.20
CA ASP A 206 20.81 -5.32 47.57
C ASP A 206 20.94 -3.78 47.62
N ALA A 207 21.25 -3.13 46.48
CA ALA A 207 21.31 -1.68 46.37
C ALA A 207 19.92 -1.02 46.37
N ILE A 208 18.84 -1.80 46.20
CA ILE A 208 17.46 -1.32 46.26
C ILE A 208 16.67 -2.08 47.33
N THR A 209 15.80 -1.36 48.04
CA THR A 209 14.87 -1.98 48.99
C THR A 209 13.51 -2.13 48.32
N ILE A 210 12.99 -3.35 48.29
CA ILE A 210 11.67 -3.66 47.73
C ILE A 210 10.66 -3.81 48.88
N ARG A 211 9.61 -2.99 48.88
CA ARG A 211 8.47 -3.02 49.80
C ARG A 211 7.18 -3.02 48.98
N PRO A 212 6.74 -4.19 48.48
CA PRO A 212 5.59 -4.28 47.59
C PRO A 212 4.32 -3.80 48.29
N ASN A 213 3.53 -2.98 47.60
CA ASN A 213 2.17 -2.67 48.01
C ASN A 213 1.26 -3.87 47.69
N PRO A 214 0.62 -4.51 48.68
CA PRO A 214 -0.20 -5.72 48.45
C PRO A 214 -1.41 -5.49 47.55
N GLU A 215 -1.93 -4.26 47.44
CA GLU A 215 -3.02 -3.92 46.51
C GLU A 215 -2.55 -3.85 45.05
N GLU A 216 -1.24 -3.75 44.82
CA GLU A 216 -0.64 -3.62 43.48
C GLU A 216 0.12 -4.89 43.08
N ILE A 217 0.79 -5.53 44.03
CA ILE A 217 1.75 -6.61 43.78
C ILE A 217 1.49 -7.80 44.71
N GLN A 218 1.35 -8.98 44.10
CA GLN A 218 1.21 -10.25 44.81
C GLN A 218 2.56 -10.92 45.10
N ALA A 219 3.51 -10.83 44.17
CA ALA A 219 4.83 -11.47 44.30
C ALA A 219 5.90 -10.70 43.51
N VAL A 220 7.16 -10.88 43.91
CA VAL A 220 8.34 -10.35 43.20
C VAL A 220 9.36 -11.46 42.99
N LYS A 221 10.10 -11.43 41.89
CA LYS A 221 11.12 -12.43 41.60
C LYS A 221 12.24 -11.86 40.72
N TRP A 222 13.48 -12.10 41.13
CA TRP A 222 14.65 -11.91 40.28
C TRP A 222 14.87 -13.17 39.44
N VAL A 223 15.01 -13.03 38.13
CA VAL A 223 15.13 -14.16 37.20
C VAL A 223 16.31 -13.99 36.24
N SER A 224 17.00 -15.09 35.92
CA SER A 224 17.87 -15.16 34.76
C SER A 224 17.06 -15.29 33.47
N ALA A 225 17.71 -15.17 32.32
CA ALA A 225 17.06 -15.38 31.02
C ALA A 225 16.49 -16.81 30.90
N GLU A 226 17.23 -17.81 31.37
CA GLU A 226 16.81 -19.22 31.35
C GLU A 226 15.63 -19.49 32.28
N GLU A 227 15.64 -18.90 33.48
CA GLU A 227 14.53 -19.00 34.43
C GLU A 227 13.27 -18.34 33.87
N LEU A 228 13.40 -17.20 33.21
CA LEU A 228 12.28 -16.54 32.55
C LEU A 228 11.73 -17.40 31.40
N GLU A 229 12.59 -17.97 30.56
CA GLU A 229 12.13 -18.87 29.50
C GLU A 229 11.37 -20.07 30.05
N ALA A 230 11.82 -20.62 31.18
CA ALA A 230 11.11 -21.70 31.86
C ALA A 230 9.74 -21.23 32.37
N MET A 231 9.65 -20.02 32.96
CA MET A 231 8.38 -19.44 33.40
C MET A 231 7.43 -19.15 32.25
N LEU A 232 7.92 -18.64 31.11
CA LEU A 232 7.08 -18.37 29.93
C LEU A 232 6.51 -19.64 29.29
N LYS A 233 7.19 -20.79 29.44
CA LYS A 233 6.72 -22.10 28.98
C LYS A 233 5.74 -22.75 29.96
N ASP A 234 5.74 -22.34 31.22
CA ASP A 234 4.83 -22.85 32.25
C ASP A 234 3.44 -22.23 32.08
N LYS A 235 2.46 -23.06 31.68
CA LYS A 235 1.08 -22.64 31.47
C LYS A 235 0.37 -22.16 32.74
N THR A 236 0.94 -22.43 33.92
CA THR A 236 0.41 -21.91 35.18
C THR A 236 0.84 -20.46 35.45
N CYS A 237 1.89 -19.99 34.78
CA CYS A 237 2.32 -18.59 34.82
C CYS A 237 1.64 -17.80 33.69
N LEU A 238 0.64 -17.00 34.04
CA LEU A 238 0.09 -16.01 33.12
C LEU A 238 1.04 -14.82 33.04
N PHE A 239 1.26 -14.29 31.84
CA PHE A 239 2.09 -13.12 31.61
C PHE A 239 1.32 -12.05 30.87
N SER A 240 1.65 -10.80 31.14
CA SER A 240 1.08 -9.66 30.42
C SER A 240 1.45 -9.68 28.92
N PRO A 241 0.55 -9.22 28.04
CA PRO A 241 0.78 -9.20 26.61
C PRO A 241 1.95 -8.29 26.21
N TRP A 242 2.06 -7.08 26.78
CA TRP A 242 3.16 -6.16 26.49
C TRP A 242 4.52 -6.73 26.85
N PHE A 243 4.65 -7.37 28.02
CA PHE A 243 5.92 -7.98 28.43
C PHE A 243 6.35 -9.08 27.46
N ARG A 244 5.41 -9.94 27.03
CA ARG A 244 5.70 -10.98 26.03
C ARG A 244 6.17 -10.38 24.71
N ILE A 245 5.49 -9.33 24.24
CA ILE A 245 5.88 -8.61 23.01
C ILE A 245 7.30 -8.04 23.16
N ILE A 246 7.56 -7.31 24.24
CA ILE A 246 8.87 -6.68 24.51
C ILE A 246 9.98 -7.73 24.59
N TYR A 247 9.73 -8.81 25.34
CA TYR A 247 10.71 -9.86 25.56
C TYR A 247 11.08 -10.58 24.25
N GLU A 248 10.09 -11.07 23.50
CA GLU A 248 10.31 -11.85 22.29
C GLU A 248 10.88 -11.02 21.14
N ARG A 249 10.41 -9.77 20.97
CA ARG A 249 10.81 -8.92 19.85
C ARG A 249 12.16 -8.24 20.08
N PHE A 250 12.47 -7.87 21.31
CA PHE A 250 13.60 -6.99 21.58
C PHE A 250 14.58 -7.53 22.62
N MET A 251 14.12 -8.13 23.72
CA MET A 251 15.03 -8.49 24.82
C MET A 251 15.84 -9.75 24.54
N LYS A 252 15.16 -10.84 24.17
CA LYS A 252 15.73 -12.20 24.10
C LYS A 252 16.97 -12.30 23.22
N ASN A 253 16.92 -11.68 22.04
CA ASN A 253 17.98 -11.78 21.03
C ASN A 253 18.86 -10.53 20.92
N ALA A 254 18.53 -9.44 21.62
CA ALA A 254 19.29 -8.19 21.57
C ALA A 254 19.51 -7.58 22.96
N TRP A 255 18.51 -6.89 23.54
CA TRP A 255 18.76 -5.97 24.66
C TRP A 255 19.30 -6.63 25.92
N TRP A 256 18.76 -7.79 26.32
CA TRP A 256 19.22 -8.50 27.52
C TRP A 256 20.49 -9.32 27.24
N LYS A 257 20.56 -9.93 26.05
CA LYS A 257 21.75 -10.70 25.61
C LYS A 257 23.02 -9.85 25.60
N ASP A 258 22.91 -8.56 25.27
CA ASP A 258 24.02 -7.60 25.24
C ASP A 258 23.75 -6.41 26.18
N LEU A 259 23.35 -6.71 27.43
CA LEU A 259 22.92 -5.70 28.42
C LEU A 259 23.96 -4.58 28.60
N LYS A 260 25.25 -4.92 28.60
CA LYS A 260 26.32 -3.92 28.72
C LYS A 260 26.23 -2.87 27.61
N THR A 261 26.14 -3.31 26.35
CA THR A 261 26.05 -2.39 25.21
C THR A 261 24.72 -1.63 25.19
N THR A 262 23.63 -2.30 25.58
CA THR A 262 22.30 -1.67 25.72
C THR A 262 22.34 -0.46 26.63
N ILE A 263 23.02 -0.56 27.78
CA ILE A 263 23.08 0.53 28.75
C ILE A 263 24.14 1.55 28.39
N SER A 264 25.35 1.11 28.01
CA SER A 264 26.49 2.01 27.83
C SER A 264 26.52 2.74 26.48
N THR A 265 25.70 2.35 25.50
CA THR A 265 25.71 2.93 24.14
C THR A 265 24.31 3.09 23.57
N ASP A 266 24.12 3.98 22.60
CA ASP A 266 22.80 4.22 21.98
C ASP A 266 22.52 3.30 20.78
N LYS A 267 23.27 2.20 20.65
CA LYS A 267 23.13 1.22 19.57
C LYS A 267 21.69 0.71 19.39
N PHE A 268 20.94 0.60 20.48
CA PHE A 268 19.58 0.06 20.50
C PHE A 268 18.50 1.12 20.81
N VAL A 269 18.89 2.39 20.83
CA VAL A 269 17.94 3.50 21.01
C VAL A 269 17.31 3.83 19.67
N ASP A 270 15.99 3.77 19.61
CA ASP A 270 15.16 4.16 18.47
C ASP A 270 14.12 5.19 18.92
N VAL A 271 14.42 6.46 18.65
CA VAL A 271 13.53 7.60 18.94
C VAL A 271 12.52 7.85 17.82
N ASP A 272 12.82 7.41 16.60
CA ASP A 272 12.08 7.80 15.39
C ASP A 272 10.91 6.85 15.13
N THR A 273 11.04 5.57 15.48
CA THR A 273 10.03 4.55 15.20
C THR A 273 9.09 4.34 16.39
N ILE A 274 7.79 4.17 16.09
CA ILE A 274 6.81 3.58 17.00
C ILE A 274 6.52 2.16 16.48
N HIS A 275 7.00 1.14 17.19
CA HIS A 275 6.87 -0.24 16.73
C HIS A 275 5.46 -0.78 16.98
N GLN A 276 4.74 -1.11 15.92
CA GLN A 276 3.34 -1.53 15.97
C GLN A 276 3.21 -3.06 16.09
N PHE A 277 2.42 -3.53 17.06
CA PHE A 277 2.23 -4.96 17.32
C PHE A 277 0.79 -5.29 17.67
N ASP A 278 0.23 -6.30 17.01
CA ASP A 278 -1.00 -6.93 17.48
C ASP A 278 -0.73 -7.90 18.63
N PRO A 279 -1.71 -8.07 19.53
CA PRO A 279 -1.57 -8.98 20.64
C PRO A 279 -1.65 -10.45 20.17
N PRO A 280 -1.15 -11.39 20.99
CA PRO A 280 -1.38 -12.81 20.76
C PRO A 280 -2.88 -13.13 20.62
N SER A 281 -3.22 -14.18 19.87
CA SER A 281 -4.61 -14.54 19.53
C SER A 281 -5.55 -14.70 20.73
N GLU A 282 -5.00 -15.11 21.87
CA GLU A 282 -5.73 -15.24 23.14
C GLU A 282 -6.29 -13.91 23.67
N HIS A 283 -5.71 -12.77 23.29
CA HIS A 283 -6.10 -11.41 23.66
C HIS A 283 -6.93 -10.67 22.58
N LEU A 284 -7.36 -11.37 21.54
CA LEU A 284 -8.30 -10.83 20.55
C LEU A 284 -9.74 -10.90 21.08
N GLY A 285 -10.61 -10.02 20.59
CA GLY A 285 -12.03 -10.00 20.95
C GLY A 285 -12.34 -9.07 22.14
N GLY A 286 -12.76 -9.65 23.27
CA GLY A 286 -13.28 -8.91 24.42
C GLY A 286 -14.68 -8.33 24.17
N GLY A 287 -15.14 -7.46 25.06
CA GLY A 287 -16.43 -6.77 25.00
C GLY A 287 -16.57 -5.86 23.77
N GLY A 288 -15.43 -5.48 23.17
CA GLY A 288 -15.35 -4.76 21.91
C GLY A 288 -15.30 -5.61 20.65
N MET A 289 -15.17 -6.93 20.77
CA MET A 289 -14.93 -7.83 19.63
C MET A 289 -13.75 -7.37 18.76
N ALA A 290 -12.72 -6.80 19.38
CA ALA A 290 -11.58 -6.21 18.69
C ALA A 290 -10.83 -7.24 17.85
N ARG A 291 -10.51 -6.82 16.62
CA ARG A 291 -9.75 -7.58 15.64
C ARG A 291 -8.34 -7.00 15.52
N PRO A 292 -7.39 -7.72 14.92
CA PRO A 292 -6.04 -7.19 14.68
C PRO A 292 -6.07 -5.77 14.09
N LEU A 293 -5.34 -4.85 14.72
CA LEU A 293 -5.27 -3.41 14.41
C LEU A 293 -4.06 -3.08 13.52
N PHE A 294 -2.94 -3.78 13.72
CA PHE A 294 -1.68 -3.54 13.02
C PHE A 294 -1.34 -4.62 12.00
N ALA A 295 -2.07 -5.72 12.02
CA ALA A 295 -2.02 -6.78 11.05
C ALA A 295 -2.61 -6.24 9.75
N ALA A 296 -1.78 -5.49 9.05
CA ALA A 296 -1.34 -6.05 7.80
C ALA A 296 -0.93 -7.51 8.07
N PHE A 297 -1.79 -8.47 7.68
CA PHE A 297 -1.26 -9.68 7.04
C PHE A 297 -0.06 -9.23 6.23
N ASP A 298 1.14 -9.66 6.63
CA ASP A 298 2.44 -9.17 6.14
C ASP A 298 2.32 -8.60 4.71
N ALA A 299 2.02 -7.30 4.60
CA ALA A 299 1.67 -6.70 3.31
C ALA A 299 2.93 -6.53 2.43
N SER A 300 4.10 -6.86 3.01
CA SER A 300 5.36 -7.01 2.29
C SER A 300 5.47 -8.38 1.61
N LYS A 301 4.75 -9.40 2.10
CA LYS A 301 4.57 -10.69 1.44
C LYS A 301 3.27 -10.74 0.66
N LYS A 302 3.36 -10.23 -0.56
CA LYS A 302 2.46 -10.65 -1.63
C LYS A 302 3.00 -11.94 -2.19
N GLN A 303 2.12 -12.89 -2.54
CA GLN A 303 2.53 -14.09 -3.25
C GLN A 303 3.29 -13.69 -4.52
N GLY A 304 4.48 -14.29 -4.70
CA GLY A 304 5.44 -13.94 -5.74
C GLY A 304 6.72 -13.23 -5.23
N ALA A 305 7.64 -12.88 -6.13
CA ALA A 305 8.95 -12.31 -5.85
C ALA A 305 8.89 -10.81 -5.48
N TYR A 306 7.76 -10.36 -4.95
CA TYR A 306 7.56 -9.00 -4.51
C TYR A 306 8.52 -8.67 -3.36
N GLY A 307 9.46 -7.75 -3.61
CA GLY A 307 10.55 -7.42 -2.68
C GLY A 307 11.81 -8.28 -2.81
N LYS A 308 11.78 -9.38 -3.59
CA LYS A 308 12.97 -10.19 -3.93
C LYS A 308 13.77 -9.60 -5.10
N ILE A 309 13.12 -8.83 -5.97
CA ILE A 309 13.74 -8.17 -7.13
C ILE A 309 13.52 -6.66 -7.13
N LYS A 310 14.47 -5.94 -7.75
CA LYS A 310 14.45 -4.48 -7.82
C LYS A 310 13.22 -3.99 -8.60
N THR A 311 12.52 -2.98 -8.09
CA THR A 311 11.53 -2.25 -8.89
C THR A 311 12.19 -1.04 -9.54
N HIS A 312 12.08 -0.91 -10.87
CA HIS A 312 12.59 0.24 -11.60
C HIS A 312 11.55 1.37 -11.59
N SER A 313 11.77 2.36 -10.72
CA SER A 313 10.98 3.58 -10.64
C SER A 313 11.82 4.82 -10.92
N GLU A 314 11.26 5.81 -11.62
CA GLU A 314 11.91 7.11 -11.82
C GLU A 314 12.06 7.86 -10.49
N SER A 315 13.10 8.69 -10.36
CA SER A 315 13.36 9.47 -9.14
C SER A 315 12.21 10.40 -8.80
N MET A 316 12.02 10.69 -7.50
CA MET A 316 10.95 11.59 -7.04
C MET A 316 11.04 12.97 -7.70
N LEU A 317 12.25 13.52 -7.86
CA LEU A 317 12.47 14.78 -8.56
C LEU A 317 12.02 14.73 -10.03
N SER A 318 12.37 13.66 -10.76
CA SER A 318 11.92 13.47 -12.15
C SER A 318 10.39 13.40 -12.26
N GLN A 319 9.74 12.74 -11.31
CA GLN A 319 8.28 12.66 -11.25
C GLN A 319 7.65 14.04 -10.96
N LEU A 320 8.22 14.82 -10.03
CA LEU A 320 7.73 16.16 -9.67
C LEU A 320 7.91 17.20 -10.79
N MET A 321 8.93 17.05 -11.63
CA MET A 321 9.16 17.92 -12.79
C MET A 321 8.09 17.75 -13.88
N ARG A 322 7.31 16.66 -13.87
CA ARG A 322 6.21 16.42 -14.81
C ARG A 322 4.92 17.04 -14.26
N LEU A 323 4.81 18.36 -14.35
CA LEU A 323 3.73 19.15 -13.72
C LEU A 323 2.31 18.69 -14.12
N ASP A 324 2.12 18.25 -15.37
CA ASP A 324 0.84 17.74 -15.85
C ASP A 324 0.48 16.36 -15.27
N GLU A 325 1.48 15.59 -14.83
CA GLU A 325 1.37 14.31 -14.12
C GLU A 325 1.04 14.53 -12.63
N VAL A 326 1.71 15.51 -12.01
CA VAL A 326 1.43 15.96 -10.64
C VAL A 326 0.01 16.54 -10.54
N PHE A 327 -0.38 17.40 -11.48
CA PHE A 327 -1.72 17.97 -11.54
C PHE A 327 -2.80 16.88 -11.66
N ALA A 328 -2.56 15.86 -12.48
CA ALA A 328 -3.48 14.72 -12.59
C ALA A 328 -3.63 13.95 -11.27
N ALA A 329 -2.51 13.72 -10.57
CA ALA A 329 -2.54 13.06 -9.26
C ALA A 329 -3.29 13.89 -8.21
N VAL A 330 -3.02 15.20 -8.12
CA VAL A 330 -3.73 16.13 -7.23
C VAL A 330 -5.21 16.19 -7.58
N THR A 331 -5.56 16.19 -8.87
CA THR A 331 -6.95 16.20 -9.32
C THR A 331 -7.69 14.96 -8.83
N LEU A 332 -7.13 13.76 -9.00
CA LEU A 332 -7.75 12.52 -8.52
C LEU A 332 -7.78 12.37 -6.99
N LEU A 333 -6.92 13.08 -6.27
CA LEU A 333 -6.92 13.03 -4.80
C LEU A 333 -7.89 14.04 -4.18
N TYR A 334 -7.97 15.25 -4.72
CA TYR A 334 -8.61 16.37 -4.03
C TYR A 334 -9.72 17.07 -4.82
N VAL A 335 -9.68 17.05 -6.15
CA VAL A 335 -10.63 17.83 -6.98
C VAL A 335 -11.78 16.97 -7.47
N SER A 336 -11.45 15.79 -7.99
CA SER A 336 -12.40 14.84 -8.56
C SER A 336 -11.95 13.42 -8.21
N PRO A 337 -12.07 13.04 -6.92
CA PRO A 337 -11.76 11.68 -6.51
C PRO A 337 -12.71 10.68 -7.17
N LEU A 338 -12.17 9.50 -7.47
CA LEU A 338 -12.96 8.39 -8.01
C LEU A 338 -13.99 7.98 -6.95
N LYS A 339 -15.25 8.32 -7.21
CA LYS A 339 -16.35 7.98 -6.30
C LYS A 339 -16.66 6.49 -6.41
N SER A 340 -16.88 5.86 -5.26
CA SER A 340 -17.35 4.48 -5.19
C SER A 340 -18.88 4.44 -5.27
N ASN A 341 -19.41 3.58 -6.12
CA ASN A 341 -20.84 3.30 -6.24
C ASN A 341 -21.31 2.21 -5.27
N LEU A 342 -20.40 1.65 -4.45
CA LEU A 342 -20.72 0.60 -3.47
C LEU A 342 -21.77 1.05 -2.44
N GLY A 343 -21.93 2.37 -2.23
CA GLY A 343 -22.94 2.94 -1.34
C GLY A 343 -24.34 3.11 -1.96
N GLY A 344 -24.58 2.59 -3.18
CA GLY A 344 -25.86 2.67 -3.89
C GLY A 344 -27.02 1.99 -3.15
N GLU A 345 -28.25 2.45 -3.41
CA GLU A 345 -29.46 1.93 -2.74
C GLU A 345 -29.74 0.46 -3.10
N TYR A 346 -29.50 0.07 -4.36
CA TYR A 346 -29.64 -1.32 -4.78
C TYR A 346 -28.71 -2.24 -3.98
N ILE A 347 -27.45 -1.86 -3.81
CA ILE A 347 -26.46 -2.68 -3.10
C ILE A 347 -26.85 -2.81 -1.61
N LYS A 348 -27.20 -1.69 -0.97
CA LYS A 348 -27.60 -1.67 0.46
C LYS A 348 -28.84 -2.50 0.76
N SER A 349 -29.77 -2.59 -0.19
CA SER A 349 -31.02 -3.35 -0.03
C SER A 349 -30.88 -4.83 -0.41
N THR A 350 -29.89 -5.17 -1.23
CA THR A 350 -29.72 -6.54 -1.77
C THR A 350 -28.69 -7.36 -1.01
N PHE A 351 -27.58 -6.75 -0.56
CA PHE A 351 -26.43 -7.50 -0.02
C PHE A 351 -26.25 -7.33 1.49
N ASN A 352 -25.85 -8.42 2.15
CA ASN A 352 -25.43 -8.40 3.56
C ASN A 352 -24.22 -7.48 3.76
N SER A 353 -24.30 -6.54 4.72
CA SER A 353 -23.28 -5.52 4.96
C SER A 353 -21.93 -6.09 5.40
N ASP A 354 -21.93 -7.15 6.21
CA ASP A 354 -20.71 -7.65 6.85
C ASP A 354 -19.90 -8.52 5.88
N ASP A 355 -20.58 -9.37 5.12
CA ASP A 355 -19.96 -10.18 4.08
C ASP A 355 -19.44 -9.29 2.92
N LEU A 356 -20.22 -8.28 2.50
CA LEU A 356 -19.81 -7.35 1.47
C LEU A 356 -18.66 -6.44 1.93
N ALA A 357 -18.64 -6.02 3.19
CA ALA A 357 -17.54 -5.22 3.74
C ALA A 357 -16.22 -5.99 3.68
N PHE A 358 -16.23 -7.30 4.00
CA PHE A 358 -15.05 -8.15 3.80
C PHE A 358 -14.65 -8.23 2.32
N CYS A 359 -15.60 -8.47 1.42
CA CYS A 359 -15.32 -8.58 -0.01
C CYS A 359 -14.71 -7.28 -0.58
N ASP A 360 -15.20 -6.11 -0.17
CA ASP A 360 -14.66 -4.82 -0.59
C ASP A 360 -13.29 -4.51 0.04
N GLU A 361 -13.10 -4.86 1.32
CA GLU A 361 -11.82 -4.73 2.01
C GLU A 361 -10.75 -5.59 1.32
N ILE A 362 -11.03 -6.89 1.15
CA ILE A 362 -10.07 -7.84 0.59
C ILE A 362 -9.78 -7.51 -0.87
N LEU A 363 -10.76 -7.01 -1.64
CA LEU A 363 -10.55 -6.53 -3.00
C LEU A 363 -9.44 -5.48 -3.06
N VAL A 364 -9.45 -4.46 -2.19
CA VAL A 364 -8.40 -3.42 -2.20
C VAL A 364 -7.03 -3.97 -1.89
N LYS A 365 -6.97 -5.00 -1.06
CA LYS A 365 -5.74 -5.61 -0.59
C LYS A 365 -5.09 -6.48 -1.68
N VAL A 366 -5.88 -7.35 -2.29
CA VAL A 366 -5.40 -8.28 -3.34
C VAL A 366 -5.36 -7.62 -4.73
N SER A 367 -6.10 -6.52 -4.93
CA SER A 367 -6.20 -5.80 -6.20
C SER A 367 -5.81 -4.34 -6.07
N ARG A 368 -4.64 -3.98 -6.62
CA ARG A 368 -4.15 -2.59 -6.60
C ARG A 368 -5.00 -1.66 -7.47
N SER A 369 -4.88 -1.82 -8.79
CA SER A 369 -5.46 -0.87 -9.75
C SER A 369 -6.89 -1.22 -10.15
N PHE A 370 -7.28 -2.51 -10.10
CA PHE A 370 -8.62 -2.91 -10.50
C PHE A 370 -9.70 -2.56 -9.46
N ALA A 371 -9.37 -2.59 -8.16
CA ALA A 371 -10.34 -2.24 -7.11
C ALA A 371 -10.98 -0.85 -7.32
N ALA A 372 -10.18 0.15 -7.70
CA ALA A 372 -10.66 1.52 -7.93
C ALA A 372 -11.57 1.65 -9.17
N VAL A 373 -11.36 0.83 -10.21
CA VAL A 373 -12.22 0.85 -11.41
C VAL A 373 -13.46 -0.02 -11.24
N ILE A 374 -13.37 -1.14 -10.51
CA ILE A 374 -14.54 -1.97 -10.15
C ILE A 374 -15.55 -1.13 -9.37
N ARG A 375 -15.09 -0.36 -8.39
CA ARG A 375 -15.96 0.51 -7.57
C ARG A 375 -16.69 1.62 -8.34
N GLN A 376 -16.32 1.88 -9.59
CA GLN A 376 -16.97 2.88 -10.44
C GLN A 376 -18.03 2.27 -11.38
N LEU A 377 -18.17 0.95 -11.41
CA LEU A 377 -19.22 0.29 -12.16
C LEU A 377 -20.61 0.69 -11.64
N PRO A 378 -21.67 0.58 -12.46
CA PRO A 378 -23.03 0.81 -12.00
C PRO A 378 -23.38 -0.13 -10.85
N ASP A 379 -24.13 0.38 -9.87
CA ASP A 379 -24.45 -0.33 -8.62
C ASP A 379 -25.14 -1.68 -8.86
N VAL A 380 -25.96 -1.79 -9.91
CA VAL A 380 -26.66 -3.03 -10.31
C VAL A 380 -25.74 -4.20 -10.67
N MET A 381 -24.47 -3.96 -11.04
CA MET A 381 -23.54 -5.00 -11.49
C MET A 381 -22.16 -4.94 -10.83
N LEU A 382 -21.91 -3.91 -10.00
CA LEU A 382 -20.64 -3.70 -9.34
C LEU A 382 -20.26 -4.92 -8.49
N VAL A 383 -21.21 -5.42 -7.69
CA VAL A 383 -20.97 -6.57 -6.79
C VAL A 383 -20.74 -7.85 -7.58
N ASP A 384 -21.42 -8.03 -8.73
CA ASP A 384 -21.21 -9.18 -9.62
C ASP A 384 -19.74 -9.23 -10.07
N VAL A 385 -19.19 -8.11 -10.55
CA VAL A 385 -17.80 -8.03 -11.02
C VAL A 385 -16.80 -8.10 -9.86
N LEU A 386 -17.13 -7.52 -8.70
CA LEU A 386 -16.32 -7.58 -7.50
C LEU A 386 -16.13 -9.04 -7.05
N VAL A 387 -17.23 -9.76 -6.90
CA VAL A 387 -17.22 -11.17 -6.48
C VAL A 387 -16.60 -12.06 -7.55
N PHE A 388 -16.90 -11.81 -8.83
CA PHE A 388 -16.26 -12.50 -9.94
C PHE A 388 -14.72 -12.39 -9.86
N TYR A 389 -14.21 -11.18 -9.62
CA TYR A 389 -12.77 -10.96 -9.46
C TYR A 389 -12.20 -11.73 -8.27
N LEU A 390 -12.85 -11.70 -7.11
CA LEU A 390 -12.37 -12.40 -5.91
C LEU A 390 -12.36 -13.92 -6.07
N ILE A 391 -13.39 -14.50 -6.70
CA ILE A 391 -13.44 -15.94 -6.98
C ILE A 391 -12.29 -16.36 -7.88
N LEU A 392 -12.05 -15.62 -8.96
CA LEU A 392 -10.95 -15.93 -9.86
C LEU A 392 -9.59 -15.67 -9.21
N ARG A 393 -9.47 -14.67 -8.31
CA ARG A 393 -8.25 -14.43 -7.55
C ARG A 393 -7.96 -15.56 -6.57
N ALA A 394 -8.97 -16.11 -5.90
CA ALA A 394 -8.82 -17.29 -5.05
C ALA A 394 -8.35 -18.51 -5.87
N LEU A 395 -8.91 -18.72 -7.07
CA LEU A 395 -8.47 -19.78 -7.98
C LEU A 395 -7.00 -19.59 -8.42
N ASP A 396 -6.63 -18.37 -8.78
CA ASP A 396 -5.28 -17.95 -9.17
C ASP A 396 -4.28 -18.19 -8.03
N THR A 397 -4.62 -17.83 -6.78
CA THR A 397 -3.78 -18.10 -5.59
C THR A 397 -3.50 -19.59 -5.40
N ILE A 398 -4.47 -20.47 -5.69
CA ILE A 398 -4.28 -21.93 -5.66
C ILE A 398 -3.30 -22.36 -6.77
N GLU A 399 -3.47 -21.83 -7.98
CA GLU A 399 -2.65 -22.14 -9.14
C GLU A 399 -1.20 -21.64 -9.01
N ASP A 400 -1.00 -20.47 -8.42
CA ASP A 400 0.32 -19.85 -8.30
C ASP A 400 1.16 -20.43 -7.15
N ASP A 401 0.55 -21.09 -6.16
CA ASP A 401 1.29 -21.63 -5.01
C ASP A 401 2.04 -22.91 -5.42
N THR A 402 3.36 -22.79 -5.59
CA THR A 402 4.25 -23.89 -5.97
C THR A 402 4.71 -24.74 -4.78
N SER A 403 4.35 -24.36 -3.55
CA SER A 403 4.91 -24.93 -2.31
C SER A 403 3.88 -25.65 -1.44
N ALA A 404 2.60 -25.29 -1.55
CA ALA A 404 1.58 -25.78 -0.62
C ALA A 404 1.05 -27.20 -0.90
N PHE A 405 1.39 -27.80 -2.05
CA PHE A 405 0.85 -29.10 -2.46
C PHE A 405 1.94 -30.16 -2.62
N ASP A 406 1.72 -31.34 -2.02
CA ASP A 406 2.65 -32.47 -2.07
C ASP A 406 2.83 -33.06 -3.48
N SER A 407 1.86 -32.86 -4.38
CA SER A 407 1.94 -33.33 -5.77
C SER A 407 1.10 -32.50 -6.74
N HIS A 408 1.53 -32.47 -8.02
CA HIS A 408 0.75 -31.87 -9.11
C HIS A 408 -0.63 -32.51 -9.27
N ALA A 409 -0.76 -33.82 -9.04
CA ALA A 409 -2.03 -34.53 -9.15
C ALA A 409 -3.06 -34.04 -8.11
N THR A 410 -2.62 -33.78 -6.87
CA THR A 410 -3.46 -33.21 -5.81
C THR A 410 -3.95 -31.82 -6.21
N LYS A 411 -3.03 -30.95 -6.67
CA LYS A 411 -3.35 -29.59 -7.11
C LYS A 411 -4.33 -29.57 -8.28
N VAL A 412 -4.10 -30.41 -9.29
CA VAL A 412 -5.01 -30.59 -10.45
C VAL A 412 -6.42 -31.00 -9.99
N GLY A 413 -6.52 -31.94 -9.04
CA GLY A 413 -7.81 -32.34 -8.47
C GLY A 413 -8.54 -31.19 -7.78
N ILE A 414 -7.83 -30.41 -6.95
CA ILE A 414 -8.39 -29.25 -6.24
C ILE A 414 -8.85 -28.17 -7.22
N LEU A 415 -8.03 -27.82 -8.22
CA LEU A 415 -8.38 -26.83 -9.24
C LEU A 415 -9.67 -27.22 -9.97
N LYS A 416 -9.75 -28.43 -10.53
CA LYS A 416 -10.93 -28.89 -11.29
C LYS A 416 -12.22 -28.93 -10.47
N GLU A 417 -12.10 -29.04 -9.15
CA GLU A 417 -13.23 -29.11 -8.23
C GLU A 417 -13.56 -27.76 -7.59
N PHE A 418 -12.70 -26.73 -7.72
CA PHE A 418 -12.85 -25.43 -7.06
C PHE A 418 -14.19 -24.75 -7.37
N TYR A 419 -14.72 -24.89 -8.59
CA TYR A 419 -16.03 -24.31 -8.95
C TYR A 419 -17.19 -24.83 -8.08
N LYS A 420 -17.04 -25.99 -7.43
CA LYS A 420 -18.02 -26.55 -6.48
C LYS A 420 -17.99 -25.83 -5.13
N ALA A 421 -16.88 -25.18 -4.77
CA ALA A 421 -16.81 -24.31 -3.59
C ALA A 421 -17.84 -23.18 -3.66
N LEU A 422 -18.25 -22.77 -4.87
CA LEU A 422 -19.30 -21.77 -5.05
C LEU A 422 -20.67 -22.25 -4.55
N ASP A 423 -20.89 -23.56 -4.47
CA ASP A 423 -22.13 -24.16 -3.92
C ASP A 423 -22.01 -24.55 -2.44
N ASP A 424 -20.80 -24.49 -1.86
CA ASP A 424 -20.54 -24.91 -0.48
C ASP A 424 -20.30 -23.71 0.44
N PRO A 425 -21.23 -23.38 1.35
CA PRO A 425 -21.11 -22.22 2.24
C PRO A 425 -20.02 -22.37 3.32
N ASN A 426 -19.45 -23.56 3.48
CA ASN A 426 -18.42 -23.85 4.48
C ASN A 426 -17.04 -24.10 3.85
N TRP A 427 -16.93 -24.05 2.52
CA TRP A 427 -15.65 -24.29 1.86
C TRP A 427 -14.64 -23.21 2.24
N THR A 428 -13.50 -23.67 2.74
CA THR A 428 -12.36 -22.84 3.12
C THR A 428 -11.09 -23.65 2.88
N MET A 429 -9.96 -22.97 2.69
CA MET A 429 -8.68 -23.62 2.52
C MET A 429 -7.59 -22.86 3.28
N THR A 430 -6.91 -23.58 4.18
CA THR A 430 -5.83 -23.04 5.01
C THR A 430 -4.47 -23.48 4.45
N GLY A 431 -3.43 -22.67 4.69
CA GLY A 431 -2.05 -23.04 4.34
C GLY A 431 -1.67 -22.90 2.86
N VAL A 432 -2.53 -22.30 2.04
CA VAL A 432 -2.24 -21.96 0.63
C VAL A 432 -2.23 -20.45 0.46
N GLY A 433 -1.25 -19.94 -0.29
CA GLY A 433 -1.03 -18.52 -0.54
C GLY A 433 -0.37 -17.77 0.61
N GLU A 434 -0.09 -16.50 0.37
CA GLU A 434 0.53 -15.59 1.35
C GLU A 434 -0.30 -14.31 1.57
N GLY A 435 -0.12 -13.68 2.73
CA GLY A 435 -0.74 -12.38 3.03
C GLY A 435 -2.27 -12.37 2.87
N ASP A 436 -2.79 -11.33 2.23
CA ASP A 436 -4.23 -11.14 2.00
C ASP A 436 -4.82 -12.18 1.01
N GLU A 437 -4.01 -12.81 0.16
CA GLU A 437 -4.49 -13.85 -0.77
C GLU A 437 -4.81 -15.14 -0.03
N ARG A 438 -3.97 -15.50 0.95
CA ARG A 438 -4.28 -16.58 1.90
C ARG A 438 -5.56 -16.30 2.67
N ARG A 439 -5.70 -15.08 3.21
CA ARG A 439 -6.90 -14.68 3.95
C ARG A 439 -8.17 -14.81 3.10
N LEU A 440 -8.09 -14.49 1.81
CA LEU A 440 -9.22 -14.67 0.89
C LEU A 440 -9.68 -16.14 0.81
N LEU A 441 -8.76 -17.11 0.83
CA LEU A 441 -9.07 -18.54 0.84
C LEU A 441 -9.58 -19.03 2.20
N GLU A 442 -9.00 -18.54 3.30
CA GLU A 442 -9.41 -18.89 4.65
C GLU A 442 -10.82 -18.36 4.99
N GLU A 443 -11.14 -17.15 4.53
CA GLU A 443 -12.43 -16.49 4.73
C GLU A 443 -13.36 -16.55 3.49
N PHE A 444 -13.08 -17.46 2.55
CA PHE A 444 -13.86 -17.65 1.32
C PHE A 444 -15.39 -17.80 1.53
N PRO A 445 -15.90 -18.39 2.64
CA PRO A 445 -17.34 -18.43 2.93
C PRO A 445 -18.06 -17.07 2.85
N LYS A 446 -17.38 -15.96 3.17
CA LYS A 446 -17.97 -14.61 3.06
C LYS A 446 -18.17 -14.18 1.60
N CYS A 447 -17.20 -14.50 0.76
CA CYS A 447 -17.28 -14.28 -0.68
C CYS A 447 -18.38 -15.17 -1.30
N GLN A 448 -18.43 -16.44 -0.90
CA GLN A 448 -19.45 -17.39 -1.35
C GLN A 448 -20.88 -16.94 -0.97
N ARG A 449 -21.11 -16.47 0.26
CA ARG A 449 -22.44 -15.97 0.66
C ARG A 449 -22.86 -14.72 -0.12
N THR A 450 -21.91 -13.84 -0.44
CA THR A 450 -22.16 -12.68 -1.30
C THR A 450 -22.48 -13.13 -2.74
N PHE A 451 -21.76 -14.12 -3.25
CA PHE A 451 -22.02 -14.75 -4.55
C PHE A 451 -23.45 -15.33 -4.65
N GLN A 452 -23.93 -15.99 -3.59
CA GLN A 452 -25.28 -16.54 -3.58
C GLN A 452 -26.39 -15.48 -3.65
N GLN A 453 -26.11 -14.23 -3.28
CA GLN A 453 -27.05 -13.11 -3.36
C GLN A 453 -27.12 -12.47 -4.76
N LEU A 454 -26.23 -12.83 -5.68
CA LEU A 454 -26.24 -12.30 -7.06
C LEU A 454 -27.43 -12.84 -7.87
N GLN A 455 -27.73 -12.20 -9.01
CA GLN A 455 -28.77 -12.70 -9.91
C GLN A 455 -28.40 -14.08 -10.49
N PRO A 456 -29.37 -14.98 -10.74
CA PRO A 456 -29.11 -16.32 -11.25
C PRO A 456 -28.22 -16.34 -12.50
N GLU A 457 -28.48 -15.45 -13.46
CA GLU A 457 -27.72 -15.35 -14.71
C GLU A 457 -26.25 -14.97 -14.45
N ALA A 458 -25.99 -14.08 -13.49
CA ALA A 458 -24.63 -13.70 -13.11
C ALA A 458 -23.90 -14.87 -12.42
N ARG A 459 -24.59 -15.61 -11.54
CA ARG A 459 -24.03 -16.80 -10.89
C ARG A 459 -23.64 -17.88 -11.90
N ASP A 460 -24.49 -18.13 -12.90
CA ASP A 460 -24.25 -19.11 -13.95
C ASP A 460 -23.02 -18.73 -14.79
N VAL A 461 -22.88 -17.45 -15.15
CA VAL A 461 -21.70 -16.95 -15.89
C VAL A 461 -20.43 -17.13 -15.08
N ILE A 462 -20.42 -16.66 -13.83
CA ILE A 462 -19.24 -16.72 -12.95
C ILE A 462 -18.81 -18.17 -12.73
N LYS A 463 -19.76 -19.08 -12.46
CA LYS A 463 -19.48 -20.50 -12.22
C LYS A 463 -18.95 -21.20 -13.48
N ASP A 464 -19.54 -20.94 -14.66
CA ASP A 464 -19.05 -21.48 -15.93
C ASP A 464 -17.62 -21.03 -16.23
N ILE A 465 -17.34 -19.74 -16.09
CA ILE A 465 -15.99 -19.21 -16.35
C ILE A 465 -14.98 -19.75 -15.33
N THR A 466 -15.35 -19.81 -14.05
CA THR A 466 -14.48 -20.36 -12.99
C THR A 466 -14.11 -21.81 -13.31
N LYS A 467 -15.09 -22.63 -13.73
CA LYS A 467 -14.84 -24.01 -14.10
C LYS A 467 -13.91 -24.13 -15.32
N ARG A 468 -14.20 -23.41 -16.41
CA ARG A 468 -13.40 -23.46 -17.65
C ARG A 468 -11.97 -22.95 -17.43
N MET A 469 -11.80 -21.91 -16.60
CA MET A 469 -10.50 -21.38 -16.22
C MET A 469 -9.72 -22.38 -15.37
N ALA A 470 -10.37 -23.00 -14.39
CA ALA A 470 -9.75 -24.01 -13.54
C ALA A 470 -9.33 -25.27 -14.30
N ASP A 471 -10.15 -25.74 -15.24
CA ASP A 471 -9.81 -26.84 -16.15
C ASP A 471 -8.57 -26.48 -16.98
N GLY A 472 -8.53 -25.27 -17.55
CA GLY A 472 -7.39 -24.77 -18.31
C GLY A 472 -6.12 -24.67 -17.48
N MET A 473 -6.18 -24.07 -16.28
CA MET A 473 -5.07 -23.98 -15.34
C MET A 473 -4.53 -25.36 -14.98
N ALA A 474 -5.41 -26.31 -14.66
CA ALA A 474 -5.03 -27.68 -14.34
C ALA A 474 -4.30 -28.39 -15.50
N ASP A 475 -4.70 -28.13 -16.74
CA ASP A 475 -4.03 -28.69 -17.92
C ASP A 475 -2.60 -28.15 -18.10
N PHE A 476 -2.32 -26.91 -17.65
CA PHE A 476 -0.97 -26.33 -17.68
C PHE A 476 -0.12 -26.71 -16.46
N VAL A 477 -0.71 -26.90 -15.28
CA VAL A 477 -0.03 -27.44 -14.08
C VAL A 477 0.49 -28.87 -14.33
N ALA A 478 -0.19 -29.64 -15.18
CA ALA A 478 0.24 -30.98 -15.55
C ALA A 478 1.43 -31.02 -16.54
N LYS A 479 1.81 -29.88 -17.13
CA LYS A 479 2.89 -29.77 -18.11
C LYS A 479 4.19 -29.30 -17.44
N ASP A 480 5.32 -29.66 -18.04
CA ASP A 480 6.61 -29.07 -17.65
C ASP A 480 6.70 -27.64 -18.22
N MET A 481 6.44 -26.67 -17.35
CA MET A 481 6.49 -25.24 -17.64
C MET A 481 7.79 -24.58 -17.20
N GLY A 482 8.80 -25.35 -16.75
CA GLY A 482 10.04 -24.81 -16.18
C GLY A 482 10.84 -23.91 -17.14
N GLN A 483 10.57 -24.00 -18.44
CA GLN A 483 11.19 -23.20 -19.50
C GLN A 483 10.16 -22.44 -20.36
N GLY A 484 8.94 -22.27 -19.86
CA GLY A 484 7.87 -21.59 -20.58
C GLY A 484 7.06 -22.50 -21.49
N THR A 485 6.03 -21.92 -22.10
CA THR A 485 5.12 -22.62 -23.02
C THR A 485 5.86 -23.17 -24.24
N GLU A 486 5.48 -24.36 -24.72
CA GLU A 486 6.21 -25.02 -25.81
C GLU A 486 6.25 -24.17 -27.09
N ASP A 487 5.15 -23.50 -27.43
CA ASP A 487 5.02 -22.68 -28.62
C ASP A 487 4.03 -21.51 -28.45
N MET A 488 3.89 -20.70 -29.50
CA MET A 488 2.92 -19.60 -29.54
C MET A 488 1.46 -20.05 -29.41
N GLN A 489 1.11 -21.28 -29.82
CA GLN A 489 -0.26 -21.78 -29.70
C GLN A 489 -0.60 -22.05 -28.24
N GLN A 490 0.30 -22.72 -27.51
CA GLN A 490 0.18 -22.92 -26.07
C GLN A 490 0.22 -21.60 -25.30
N TYR A 491 1.07 -20.65 -25.70
CA TYR A 491 1.08 -19.32 -25.10
C TYR A 491 -0.27 -18.61 -25.22
N ASN A 492 -0.84 -18.58 -26.43
CA ASN A 492 -2.15 -17.99 -26.67
C ASN A 492 -3.27 -18.75 -25.94
N LEU A 493 -3.18 -20.07 -25.86
CA LEU A 493 -4.14 -20.91 -25.16
C LEU A 493 -4.10 -20.70 -23.64
N TYR A 494 -2.90 -20.57 -23.06
CA TYR A 494 -2.74 -20.21 -21.66
C TYR A 494 -3.37 -18.84 -21.39
N CYS A 495 -3.02 -17.81 -22.17
CA CYS A 495 -3.62 -16.48 -22.05
C CYS A 495 -5.14 -16.50 -22.25
N HIS A 496 -5.67 -17.38 -23.10
CA HIS A 496 -7.10 -17.57 -23.26
C HIS A 496 -7.74 -18.04 -21.94
N TYR A 497 -7.22 -19.11 -21.33
CA TYR A 497 -7.78 -19.62 -20.09
C TYR A 497 -7.72 -18.60 -18.95
N VAL A 498 -6.56 -17.97 -18.73
CA VAL A 498 -6.36 -17.14 -17.53
C VAL A 498 -6.81 -15.68 -17.69
N ALA A 499 -7.10 -15.21 -18.90
CA ALA A 499 -7.54 -13.82 -19.12
C ALA A 499 -8.59 -13.67 -20.22
N GLY A 500 -8.50 -14.43 -21.31
CA GLY A 500 -9.49 -14.41 -22.38
C GLY A 500 -10.90 -14.78 -21.92
N LEU A 501 -11.01 -15.83 -21.09
CA LEU A 501 -12.25 -16.25 -20.44
C LEU A 501 -12.80 -15.18 -19.49
N VAL A 502 -11.93 -14.42 -18.82
CA VAL A 502 -12.35 -13.29 -17.97
C VAL A 502 -13.01 -12.21 -18.83
N GLY A 503 -12.45 -11.91 -20.00
CA GLY A 503 -13.06 -11.03 -20.98
C GLY A 503 -14.45 -11.52 -21.41
N GLU A 504 -14.59 -12.80 -21.77
CA GLU A 504 -15.88 -13.42 -22.12
C GLU A 504 -16.90 -13.32 -20.97
N GLY A 505 -16.48 -13.66 -19.74
CA GLY A 505 -17.31 -13.57 -18.54
C GLY A 505 -17.83 -12.15 -18.29
N LEU A 506 -16.95 -11.15 -18.38
CA LEU A 506 -17.32 -9.75 -18.25
C LEU A 506 -18.32 -9.32 -19.32
N SER A 507 -18.10 -9.67 -20.60
CA SER A 507 -19.05 -9.33 -21.69
C SER A 507 -20.45 -9.94 -21.46
N ARG A 508 -20.49 -11.18 -20.94
CA ARG A 508 -21.75 -11.86 -20.57
C ARG A 508 -22.43 -11.20 -19.38
N LEU A 509 -21.67 -10.79 -18.35
CA LEU A 509 -22.20 -10.04 -17.20
C LEU A 509 -22.76 -8.67 -17.62
N PHE A 510 -22.08 -7.94 -18.50
CA PHE A 510 -22.57 -6.66 -19.03
C PHE A 510 -23.88 -6.81 -19.81
N SER A 511 -24.02 -7.92 -20.54
CA SER A 511 -25.24 -8.24 -21.28
C SER A 511 -26.37 -8.69 -20.35
N ALA A 512 -26.04 -9.47 -19.31
CA ALA A 512 -27.00 -9.95 -18.32
C ALA A 512 -27.56 -8.83 -17.45
N SER A 513 -26.75 -7.80 -17.14
CA SER A 513 -27.22 -6.62 -16.38
C SER A 513 -28.19 -5.73 -17.17
N GLY A 514 -28.31 -5.94 -18.48
CA GLY A 514 -29.13 -5.12 -19.37
C GLY A 514 -28.54 -3.74 -19.71
N LEU A 515 -27.33 -3.44 -19.22
CA LEU A 515 -26.62 -2.18 -19.51
C LEU A 515 -25.98 -2.19 -20.91
N GLU A 516 -25.65 -3.37 -21.43
CA GLU A 516 -25.23 -3.58 -22.81
C GLU A 516 -26.23 -4.45 -23.58
N HIS A 517 -26.17 -4.37 -24.91
CA HIS A 517 -27.06 -5.17 -25.76
C HIS A 517 -26.76 -6.67 -25.61
N LYS A 518 -27.78 -7.54 -25.63
CA LYS A 518 -27.61 -8.99 -25.43
C LYS A 518 -26.58 -9.65 -26.37
N SER A 519 -26.46 -9.15 -27.60
CA SER A 519 -25.47 -9.66 -28.56
C SER A 519 -24.02 -9.35 -28.18
N PHE A 520 -23.78 -8.43 -27.25
CA PHE A 520 -22.44 -8.06 -26.81
C PHE A 520 -21.74 -9.21 -26.09
N GLY A 521 -22.49 -10.03 -25.33
CA GLY A 521 -21.99 -11.24 -24.69
C GLY A 521 -21.56 -12.34 -25.67
N GLU A 522 -21.94 -12.25 -26.94
CA GLU A 522 -21.55 -13.18 -28.00
C GLU A 522 -20.28 -12.74 -28.75
N GLU A 523 -19.69 -11.58 -28.42
CA GLU A 523 -18.46 -11.06 -29.03
C GLU A 523 -17.19 -11.78 -28.53
N LYS A 524 -17.21 -13.12 -28.51
CA LYS A 524 -16.20 -13.98 -27.88
C LYS A 524 -14.78 -13.76 -28.40
N HIS A 525 -14.63 -13.50 -29.69
CA HIS A 525 -13.31 -13.22 -30.28
C HIS A 525 -12.73 -11.93 -29.71
N LEU A 526 -13.49 -10.82 -29.77
CA LEU A 526 -13.03 -9.51 -29.33
C LEU A 526 -12.82 -9.46 -27.81
N SER A 527 -13.72 -10.07 -27.03
CA SER A 527 -13.57 -10.18 -25.58
C SER A 527 -12.33 -10.98 -25.19
N ASN A 528 -12.02 -12.05 -25.95
CA ASN A 528 -10.79 -12.81 -25.76
C ASN A 528 -9.55 -11.96 -26.06
N GLN A 529 -9.53 -11.20 -27.16
CA GLN A 529 -8.38 -10.33 -27.50
C GLN A 529 -8.10 -9.30 -26.39
N MET A 530 -9.15 -8.72 -25.79
CA MET A 530 -9.02 -7.80 -24.64
C MET A 530 -8.29 -8.44 -23.46
N GLY A 531 -8.60 -9.71 -23.14
CA GLY A 531 -7.94 -10.46 -22.08
C GLY A 531 -6.49 -10.81 -22.42
N LEU A 532 -6.26 -11.33 -23.63
CA LEU A 532 -4.92 -11.66 -24.12
C LEU A 532 -3.97 -10.46 -24.08
N PHE A 533 -4.43 -9.27 -24.49
CA PHE A 533 -3.59 -8.08 -24.50
C PHE A 533 -3.09 -7.71 -23.10
N LEU A 534 -3.96 -7.78 -22.09
CA LEU A 534 -3.59 -7.52 -20.70
C LEU A 534 -2.63 -8.58 -20.18
N GLN A 535 -2.92 -9.86 -20.44
CA GLN A 535 -2.12 -10.97 -19.92
C GLN A 535 -0.72 -11.00 -20.53
N LYS A 536 -0.61 -10.87 -21.85
CA LYS A 536 0.69 -10.81 -22.53
C LYS A 536 1.51 -9.62 -22.04
N THR A 537 0.89 -8.46 -21.82
CA THR A 537 1.58 -7.29 -21.27
C THR A 537 2.15 -7.55 -19.88
N ASN A 538 1.42 -8.26 -19.01
CA ASN A 538 1.91 -8.63 -17.69
C ASN A 538 3.06 -9.64 -17.77
N ILE A 539 2.89 -10.73 -18.54
CA ILE A 539 3.93 -11.76 -18.73
C ILE A 539 5.24 -11.16 -19.31
N ILE A 540 5.14 -10.20 -20.22
CA ILE A 540 6.32 -9.50 -20.76
C ILE A 540 7.00 -8.66 -19.69
N ARG A 541 6.23 -7.91 -18.89
CA ARG A 541 6.76 -7.02 -17.84
C ARG A 541 7.40 -7.79 -16.68
N ASP A 542 6.80 -8.90 -16.30
CA ASP A 542 7.11 -9.62 -15.06
C ASP A 542 8.10 -10.78 -15.27
N TYR A 543 8.74 -10.87 -16.44
CA TYR A 543 9.74 -11.90 -16.81
C TYR A 543 10.68 -12.30 -15.67
N LEU A 544 11.36 -11.33 -15.03
CA LEU A 544 12.34 -11.64 -13.98
C LEU A 544 11.67 -12.06 -12.67
N GLU A 545 10.47 -11.54 -12.38
CA GLU A 545 9.68 -11.92 -11.21
C GLU A 545 9.29 -13.39 -11.31
N ASP A 546 8.69 -13.76 -12.45
CA ASP A 546 8.27 -15.11 -12.75
C ASP A 546 9.47 -16.06 -12.70
N TYR A 547 10.57 -15.72 -13.37
CA TYR A 547 11.76 -16.57 -13.42
C TYR A 547 12.38 -16.81 -12.02
N VAL A 548 12.46 -15.78 -11.18
CA VAL A 548 12.97 -15.90 -9.80
C VAL A 548 12.05 -16.77 -8.93
N ASP A 549 10.75 -16.74 -9.17
CA ASP A 549 9.78 -17.64 -8.53
C ASP A 549 9.68 -19.02 -9.20
N LYS A 550 10.60 -19.34 -10.12
CA LYS A 550 10.66 -20.61 -10.86
C LYS A 550 9.42 -20.87 -11.73
N ARG A 551 8.79 -19.80 -12.19
CA ARG A 551 7.73 -19.81 -13.20
C ARG A 551 8.30 -19.28 -14.52
N ALA A 552 7.79 -19.80 -15.63
CA ALA A 552 8.17 -19.31 -16.94
C ALA A 552 6.97 -19.40 -17.87
N TRP A 553 6.74 -18.35 -18.65
CA TRP A 553 5.57 -18.26 -19.54
C TRP A 553 5.95 -17.97 -21.00
N TRP A 554 7.12 -17.36 -21.23
CA TRP A 554 7.57 -16.99 -22.57
C TRP A 554 7.66 -18.23 -23.48
N PRO A 555 7.15 -18.15 -24.72
CA PRO A 555 7.09 -19.31 -25.62
C PRO A 555 8.46 -19.71 -26.13
N GLN A 556 8.79 -21.00 -25.99
CA GLN A 556 10.08 -21.58 -26.39
C GLN A 556 10.39 -21.36 -27.86
N THR A 557 9.38 -21.44 -28.74
CA THR A 557 9.56 -21.14 -30.17
C THR A 557 10.05 -19.73 -30.45
N VAL A 558 9.84 -18.76 -29.55
CA VAL A 558 10.33 -17.38 -29.69
C VAL A 558 11.70 -17.24 -29.05
N TRP A 559 11.79 -17.53 -27.75
CA TRP A 559 13.00 -17.19 -27.00
C TRP A 559 14.21 -18.07 -27.36
N LYS A 560 14.00 -19.32 -27.82
CA LYS A 560 15.09 -20.19 -28.31
C LYS A 560 15.78 -19.66 -29.57
N LYS A 561 15.18 -18.73 -30.31
CA LYS A 561 15.84 -18.04 -31.44
C LYS A 561 16.99 -17.16 -30.97
N TYR A 562 16.94 -16.71 -29.71
CA TYR A 562 17.81 -15.68 -29.15
C TYR A 562 18.70 -16.19 -28.01
N SER A 563 18.29 -17.25 -27.30
CA SER A 563 19.07 -17.85 -26.22
C SER A 563 20.16 -18.78 -26.76
N ALA A 564 21.43 -18.39 -26.60
CA ALA A 564 22.58 -19.20 -27.00
C ALA A 564 22.77 -20.44 -26.10
N SER A 565 22.37 -20.35 -24.81
CA SER A 565 22.46 -21.47 -23.87
C SER A 565 21.32 -22.48 -24.02
N GLY A 566 20.25 -22.13 -24.76
CA GLY A 566 19.03 -22.94 -24.83
C GLY A 566 18.18 -22.92 -23.55
N ASP A 567 18.44 -21.96 -22.65
CA ASP A 567 17.72 -21.76 -21.39
C ASP A 567 17.14 -20.33 -21.34
N LEU A 568 15.93 -20.19 -20.78
CA LEU A 568 15.24 -18.90 -20.68
C LEU A 568 16.01 -17.92 -19.78
N GLY A 569 16.65 -18.41 -18.72
CA GLY A 569 17.46 -17.64 -17.79
C GLY A 569 18.69 -16.97 -18.39
N TYR A 570 19.06 -17.32 -19.64
CA TYR A 570 20.09 -16.64 -20.42
C TYR A 570 19.95 -15.12 -20.38
N PHE A 571 18.73 -14.60 -20.50
CA PHE A 571 18.49 -13.16 -20.55
C PHE A 571 18.64 -12.47 -19.19
N ALA A 572 18.66 -13.22 -18.08
CA ALA A 572 18.93 -12.66 -16.76
C ALA A 572 20.43 -12.34 -16.55
N ASN A 573 21.32 -12.92 -17.36
CA ASN A 573 22.76 -12.63 -17.29
C ASN A 573 23.10 -11.32 -18.01
N GLN A 574 23.03 -10.22 -17.27
CA GLN A 574 23.31 -8.87 -17.80
C GLN A 574 24.79 -8.51 -17.85
N ALA A 575 25.71 -9.42 -17.51
CA ALA A 575 27.15 -9.20 -17.61
C ALA A 575 27.70 -9.48 -19.03
N ASP A 576 26.94 -10.16 -19.87
CA ASP A 576 27.31 -10.50 -21.25
C ASP A 576 26.62 -9.56 -22.24
N ASP A 577 27.41 -8.85 -23.05
CA ASP A 577 26.91 -7.89 -24.04
C ASP A 577 26.06 -8.55 -25.13
N GLU A 578 26.43 -9.76 -25.56
CA GLU A 578 25.65 -10.51 -26.55
C GLU A 578 24.30 -10.94 -25.97
N ALA A 579 24.30 -11.43 -24.73
CA ALA A 579 23.07 -11.80 -24.03
C ALA A 579 22.10 -10.62 -23.88
N ARG A 580 22.61 -9.42 -23.57
CA ARG A 580 21.79 -8.19 -23.49
C ARG A 580 21.17 -7.82 -24.82
N GLU A 581 21.94 -7.90 -25.91
CA GLU A 581 21.43 -7.59 -27.25
C GLU A 581 20.33 -8.58 -27.66
N LYS A 582 20.58 -9.88 -27.48
CA LYS A 582 19.60 -10.95 -27.78
C LYS A 582 18.35 -10.87 -26.91
N ALA A 583 18.50 -10.50 -25.64
CA ALA A 583 17.39 -10.27 -24.72
C ALA A 583 16.45 -9.19 -25.26
N LEU A 584 17.00 -8.07 -25.73
CA LEU A 584 16.21 -6.97 -26.30
C LEU A 584 15.49 -7.38 -27.59
N MET A 585 16.12 -8.17 -28.46
CA MET A 585 15.46 -8.69 -29.67
C MET A 585 14.27 -9.61 -29.32
N CYS A 586 14.45 -10.51 -28.35
CA CYS A 586 13.38 -11.38 -27.87
C CYS A 586 12.23 -10.59 -27.24
N LEU A 587 12.55 -9.60 -26.41
CA LEU A 587 11.58 -8.70 -25.78
C LEU A 587 10.76 -7.95 -26.82
N ASN A 588 11.42 -7.38 -27.83
CA ASN A 588 10.77 -6.63 -28.90
C ASN A 588 9.82 -7.52 -29.72
N GLU A 589 10.19 -8.77 -30.01
CA GLU A 589 9.31 -9.72 -30.70
C GLU A 589 8.03 -10.01 -29.90
N LEU A 590 8.14 -10.21 -28.59
CA LEU A 590 6.98 -10.45 -27.72
C LEU A 590 6.10 -9.21 -27.53
N VAL A 591 6.71 -8.01 -27.39
CA VAL A 591 5.97 -6.75 -27.38
C VAL A 591 5.20 -6.57 -28.69
N THR A 592 5.81 -6.91 -29.82
CA THR A 592 5.19 -6.81 -31.15
C THR A 592 4.00 -7.75 -31.29
N ASP A 593 4.13 -8.99 -30.82
CA ASP A 593 3.04 -9.96 -30.76
C ASP A 593 1.86 -9.44 -29.90
N ALA A 594 2.13 -8.77 -28.77
CA ALA A 594 1.06 -8.14 -27.98
C ALA A 594 0.43 -6.93 -28.72
N LEU A 595 1.21 -6.12 -29.43
CA LEU A 595 0.69 -4.96 -30.19
C LEU A 595 -0.27 -5.34 -31.31
N GLU A 596 -0.12 -6.54 -31.89
CA GLU A 596 -0.99 -7.04 -32.95
C GLU A 596 -2.44 -7.25 -32.49
N LEU A 597 -2.69 -7.33 -31.18
CA LEU A 597 -4.02 -7.47 -30.56
C LEU A 597 -4.77 -6.14 -30.43
N VAL A 598 -4.07 -5.00 -30.49
CA VAL A 598 -4.64 -3.67 -30.22
C VAL A 598 -5.83 -3.32 -31.13
N PRO A 599 -5.80 -3.59 -32.46
CA PRO A 599 -6.95 -3.29 -33.33
C PRO A 599 -8.26 -3.90 -32.83
N ASP A 600 -8.23 -5.15 -32.36
CA ASP A 600 -9.41 -5.84 -31.86
C ASP A 600 -9.84 -5.31 -30.49
N CYS A 601 -8.88 -4.90 -29.65
CA CYS A 601 -9.19 -4.21 -28.38
C CYS A 601 -9.91 -2.88 -28.62
N LEU A 602 -9.47 -2.09 -29.61
CA LEU A 602 -10.14 -0.84 -29.99
C LEU A 602 -11.53 -1.10 -30.58
N ALA A 603 -11.67 -2.16 -31.39
CA ALA A 603 -12.97 -2.58 -31.94
C ALA A 603 -13.94 -2.98 -30.81
N TYR A 604 -13.50 -3.75 -29.82
CA TYR A 604 -14.29 -4.10 -28.64
C TYR A 604 -14.76 -2.85 -27.89
N LEU A 605 -13.83 -1.95 -27.54
CA LEU A 605 -14.14 -0.72 -26.80
C LEU A 605 -15.11 0.20 -27.54
N SER A 606 -15.07 0.21 -28.89
CA SER A 606 -15.98 1.00 -29.70
C SER A 606 -17.45 0.53 -29.67
N LYS A 607 -17.68 -0.72 -29.24
CA LYS A 607 -19.02 -1.33 -29.16
C LYS A 607 -19.73 -1.09 -27.82
N ILE A 608 -19.01 -0.68 -26.79
CA ILE A 608 -19.55 -0.45 -25.44
C ILE A 608 -20.35 0.85 -25.41
N LYS A 609 -21.54 0.84 -24.79
CA LYS A 609 -22.44 2.00 -24.73
C LYS A 609 -22.48 2.65 -23.35
N CYS A 610 -22.49 1.86 -22.28
CA CYS A 610 -22.49 2.35 -20.90
C CYS A 610 -21.13 3.00 -20.59
N ALA A 611 -21.16 4.25 -20.13
CA ALA A 611 -19.94 5.03 -19.89
C ALA A 611 -19.07 4.42 -18.77
N GLU A 612 -19.69 3.91 -17.70
CA GLU A 612 -19.03 3.29 -16.57
C GLU A 612 -18.37 1.96 -16.98
N ILE A 613 -19.08 1.12 -17.75
CA ILE A 613 -18.53 -0.13 -18.32
C ILE A 613 -17.39 0.20 -19.30
N PHE A 614 -17.54 1.24 -20.12
CA PHE A 614 -16.49 1.70 -21.03
C PHE A 614 -15.24 2.08 -20.27
N ARG A 615 -15.37 2.89 -19.21
CA ARG A 615 -14.23 3.30 -18.37
C ARG A 615 -13.58 2.12 -17.67
N PHE A 616 -14.38 1.21 -17.12
CA PHE A 616 -13.91 -0.02 -16.50
C PHE A 616 -13.09 -0.87 -17.49
N CYS A 617 -13.54 -1.03 -18.73
CA CYS A 617 -12.83 -1.80 -19.75
C CYS A 617 -11.61 -1.05 -20.33
N ALA A 618 -11.73 0.27 -20.55
CA ALA A 618 -10.73 1.05 -21.26
C ALA A 618 -9.50 1.39 -20.39
N ILE A 619 -9.69 1.65 -19.10
CA ILE A 619 -8.58 2.03 -18.20
C ILE A 619 -7.48 0.95 -18.17
N PRO A 620 -7.77 -0.35 -17.93
CA PRO A 620 -6.74 -1.39 -18.00
C PRO A 620 -6.01 -1.46 -19.35
N GLN A 621 -6.73 -1.24 -20.46
CA GLN A 621 -6.18 -1.31 -21.81
C GLN A 621 -5.21 -0.15 -22.09
N VAL A 622 -5.54 1.07 -21.67
CA VAL A 622 -4.62 2.22 -21.82
C VAL A 622 -3.40 2.10 -20.89
N MET A 623 -3.53 1.44 -19.75
CA MET A 623 -2.40 1.12 -18.87
C MET A 623 -1.49 0.09 -19.53
N ALA A 624 -2.07 -0.95 -20.14
CA ALA A 624 -1.31 -1.99 -20.82
C ALA A 624 -0.48 -1.46 -21.99
N ILE A 625 -1.05 -0.63 -22.87
CA ILE A 625 -0.26 -0.02 -23.97
C ILE A 625 0.85 0.93 -23.46
N ALA A 626 0.62 1.64 -22.34
CA ALA A 626 1.64 2.46 -21.70
C ALA A 626 2.77 1.61 -21.09
N THR A 627 2.43 0.45 -20.52
CA THR A 627 3.39 -0.52 -20.01
C THR A 627 4.19 -1.16 -21.15
N LEU A 628 3.55 -1.57 -22.25
CA LEU A 628 4.24 -2.09 -23.42
C LEU A 628 5.24 -1.06 -23.98
N ASP A 629 4.86 0.21 -24.12
CA ASP A 629 5.81 1.26 -24.52
C ASP A 629 7.00 1.38 -23.57
N LYS A 630 6.77 1.21 -22.26
CA LYS A 630 7.84 1.26 -21.25
C LYS A 630 8.74 0.01 -21.28
N CYS A 631 8.22 -1.15 -21.64
CA CYS A 631 8.98 -2.40 -21.82
C CYS A 631 9.74 -2.44 -23.15
N PHE A 632 9.16 -1.89 -24.23
CA PHE A 632 9.76 -1.92 -25.56
C PHE A 632 11.17 -1.31 -25.55
N ALA A 633 12.14 -2.02 -26.12
CA ALA A 633 13.55 -1.61 -26.19
C ALA A 633 14.19 -1.27 -24.83
N ASN A 634 13.73 -1.86 -23.73
CA ASN A 634 14.17 -1.51 -22.39
C ASN A 634 14.86 -2.68 -21.65
N PRO A 635 16.18 -2.60 -21.39
CA PRO A 635 16.92 -3.67 -20.70
C PRO A 635 16.51 -3.83 -19.22
N ASP A 636 15.87 -2.83 -18.63
CA ASP A 636 15.45 -2.88 -17.22
C ASP A 636 14.50 -4.05 -16.92
N VAL A 637 13.77 -4.56 -17.94
CA VAL A 637 12.88 -5.74 -17.82
C VAL A 637 13.64 -6.98 -17.32
N PHE A 638 14.94 -7.08 -17.62
CA PHE A 638 15.78 -8.20 -17.24
C PHE A 638 16.54 -7.99 -15.92
N THR A 639 16.42 -6.81 -15.31
CA THR A 639 17.08 -6.47 -14.02
C THR A 639 16.09 -6.18 -12.90
N GLY A 640 14.79 -6.13 -13.21
CA GLY A 640 13.74 -5.90 -12.24
C GLY A 640 12.38 -5.67 -12.88
N VAL A 641 11.41 -5.26 -12.05
CA VAL A 641 10.05 -4.96 -12.53
C VAL A 641 9.97 -3.52 -12.99
N VAL A 642 9.65 -3.33 -14.27
CA VAL A 642 9.45 -2.01 -14.87
C VAL A 642 8.02 -1.54 -14.64
N LYS A 643 7.85 -0.35 -14.05
CA LYS A 643 6.52 0.22 -13.75
C LYS A 643 6.32 1.57 -14.43
N ILE A 644 5.11 1.80 -14.92
CA ILE A 644 4.67 3.15 -15.29
C ILE A 644 4.58 4.02 -14.03
N ARG A 645 4.83 5.31 -14.19
CA ARG A 645 4.78 6.26 -13.07
C ARG A 645 3.36 6.38 -12.53
N LYS A 646 3.22 6.58 -11.21
CA LYS A 646 1.91 6.79 -10.57
C LYS A 646 1.18 8.00 -11.15
N GLY A 647 1.90 9.11 -11.36
CA GLY A 647 1.30 10.28 -12.00
C GLY A 647 0.78 9.97 -13.42
N LEU A 648 1.54 9.20 -14.22
CA LEU A 648 1.12 8.85 -15.58
C LEU A 648 -0.16 8.01 -15.51
N SER A 649 -0.23 7.09 -14.56
CA SER A 649 -1.43 6.30 -14.28
C SER A 649 -2.63 7.23 -13.96
N CYS A 650 -2.46 8.20 -13.06
CA CYS A 650 -3.49 9.19 -12.74
C CYS A 650 -3.94 9.98 -13.98
N ARG A 651 -2.99 10.38 -14.83
CA ARG A 651 -3.30 11.10 -16.07
C ARG A 651 -4.08 10.23 -17.04
N LEU A 652 -3.70 8.97 -17.22
CA LEU A 652 -4.41 8.02 -18.09
C LEU A 652 -5.84 7.81 -17.60
N ILE A 653 -6.05 7.63 -16.29
CA ILE A 653 -7.40 7.50 -15.70
C ILE A 653 -8.27 8.72 -16.02
N LEU A 654 -7.74 9.94 -15.84
CA LEU A 654 -8.49 11.17 -16.13
C LEU A 654 -8.76 11.38 -17.62
N GLN A 655 -7.91 10.82 -18.50
CA GLN A 655 -8.00 10.94 -19.95
C GLN A 655 -8.70 9.74 -20.61
N THR A 656 -9.40 8.90 -19.85
CA THR A 656 -10.06 7.70 -20.39
C THR A 656 -11.55 7.77 -20.09
N ASN A 657 -12.26 8.66 -20.77
CA ASN A 657 -13.72 8.79 -20.63
C ASN A 657 -14.47 8.53 -21.94
N THR A 658 -13.80 8.65 -23.09
CA THR A 658 -14.41 8.45 -24.41
C THR A 658 -13.48 7.67 -25.34
N ILE A 659 -14.05 7.04 -26.36
CA ILE A 659 -13.27 6.30 -27.37
C ILE A 659 -12.26 7.20 -28.10
N ALA A 660 -12.59 8.48 -28.33
CA ALA A 660 -11.68 9.43 -28.95
C ALA A 660 -10.43 9.70 -28.08
N GLU A 661 -10.58 9.78 -26.76
CA GLU A 661 -9.44 9.96 -25.86
C GLU A 661 -8.60 8.68 -25.76
N VAL A 662 -9.25 7.50 -25.75
CA VAL A 662 -8.55 6.21 -25.84
C VAL A 662 -7.73 6.13 -27.14
N HIS A 663 -8.34 6.45 -28.29
CA HIS A 663 -7.66 6.49 -29.59
C HIS A 663 -6.44 7.42 -29.55
N SER A 664 -6.59 8.61 -28.95
CA SER A 664 -5.48 9.56 -28.76
C SER A 664 -4.34 8.97 -27.93
N ILE A 665 -4.64 8.26 -26.83
CA ILE A 665 -3.65 7.61 -25.97
C ILE A 665 -2.91 6.50 -26.73
N PHE A 666 -3.64 5.60 -27.38
CA PHE A 666 -3.08 4.50 -28.16
C PHE A 666 -2.21 5.02 -29.32
N SER A 667 -2.68 6.05 -30.04
CA SER A 667 -1.90 6.72 -31.10
C SER A 667 -0.58 7.28 -30.58
N ARG A 668 -0.60 7.93 -29.40
CA ARG A 668 0.59 8.50 -28.77
C ARG A 668 1.63 7.42 -28.45
N PHE A 669 1.22 6.33 -27.82
CA PHE A 669 2.16 5.26 -27.45
C PHE A 669 2.64 4.45 -28.65
N ALA A 670 1.77 4.20 -29.65
CA ALA A 670 2.19 3.58 -30.91
C ALA A 670 3.25 4.42 -31.64
N ARG A 671 3.08 5.75 -31.71
CA ARG A 671 4.10 6.65 -32.28
C ARG A 671 5.41 6.66 -31.48
N SER A 672 5.33 6.56 -30.15
CA SER A 672 6.50 6.47 -29.27
C SER A 672 7.31 5.20 -29.55
N MET A 673 6.66 4.02 -29.57
CA MET A 673 7.33 2.75 -29.91
C MET A 673 7.89 2.74 -31.33
N ARG A 674 7.13 3.25 -32.30
CA ARG A 674 7.61 3.45 -33.68
C ARG A 674 8.88 4.31 -33.72
N SER A 675 8.92 5.40 -32.97
CA SER A 675 10.10 6.28 -32.89
C SER A 675 11.30 5.58 -32.24
N LYS A 676 11.07 4.77 -31.20
CA LYS A 676 12.13 3.98 -30.55
C LYS A 676 12.70 2.94 -31.51
N ALA A 677 11.84 2.21 -32.23
CA ALA A 677 12.26 1.21 -33.22
C ALA A 677 13.12 1.83 -34.33
N LEU A 678 12.69 2.97 -34.88
CA LEU A 678 13.46 3.70 -35.90
C LEU A 678 14.81 4.20 -35.37
N ALA A 679 14.85 4.72 -34.14
CA ALA A 679 16.08 5.18 -33.52
C ALA A 679 17.07 4.01 -33.31
N GLN A 680 16.60 2.84 -32.88
CA GLN A 680 17.44 1.65 -32.74
C GLN A 680 18.00 1.19 -34.09
N GLN A 681 17.17 1.15 -35.14
CA GLN A 681 17.63 0.78 -36.47
C GLN A 681 18.68 1.77 -37.03
N GLN A 682 18.50 3.07 -36.79
CA GLN A 682 19.50 4.09 -37.15
C GLN A 682 20.83 3.93 -36.41
N LEU A 683 20.79 3.43 -35.17
CA LEU A 683 21.98 3.09 -34.37
C LEU A 683 22.61 1.75 -34.79
N GLY A 684 22.09 1.10 -35.83
CA GLY A 684 22.63 -0.16 -36.36
C GLY A 684 22.13 -1.42 -35.68
N ALA A 685 21.11 -1.33 -34.80
CA ALA A 685 20.52 -2.51 -34.18
C ALA A 685 19.78 -3.37 -35.21
N ASN A 686 20.01 -4.68 -35.19
CA ASN A 686 19.40 -5.64 -36.11
C ASN A 686 18.21 -6.36 -35.45
N ASP A 687 17.11 -5.65 -35.19
CA ASP A 687 15.90 -6.22 -34.60
C ASP A 687 15.08 -7.01 -35.64
N PRO A 688 14.95 -8.35 -35.52
CA PRO A 688 14.20 -9.16 -36.49
C PRO A 688 12.70 -8.85 -36.53
N SER A 689 12.16 -8.25 -35.47
CA SER A 689 10.75 -7.88 -35.37
C SER A 689 10.43 -6.51 -35.96
N PHE A 690 11.44 -5.72 -36.34
CA PHE A 690 11.31 -4.32 -36.75
C PHE A 690 10.15 -4.03 -37.72
N GLU A 691 10.09 -4.74 -38.85
CA GLU A 691 9.06 -4.52 -39.87
C GLU A 691 7.64 -4.78 -39.34
N ARG A 692 7.47 -5.83 -38.53
CA ARG A 692 6.19 -6.13 -37.87
C ARG A 692 5.84 -5.04 -36.85
N THR A 693 6.81 -4.57 -36.07
CA THR A 693 6.62 -3.49 -35.09
C THR A 693 6.14 -2.21 -35.75
N ILE A 694 6.78 -1.80 -36.85
CA ILE A 694 6.40 -0.61 -37.61
C ILE A 694 5.00 -0.78 -38.20
N ALA A 695 4.72 -1.92 -38.84
CA ALA A 695 3.41 -2.21 -39.43
C ALA A 695 2.29 -2.16 -38.39
N SER A 696 2.49 -2.76 -37.21
CA SER A 696 1.53 -2.71 -36.10
C SER A 696 1.32 -1.29 -35.57
N CYS A 697 2.39 -0.53 -35.37
CA CYS A 697 2.29 0.87 -34.92
C CYS A 697 1.57 1.76 -35.95
N ASP A 698 1.84 1.57 -37.24
CA ASP A 698 1.21 2.32 -38.33
C ASP A 698 -0.28 1.94 -38.45
N LYS A 699 -0.62 0.66 -38.31
CA LYS A 699 -2.02 0.20 -38.25
C LYS A 699 -2.78 0.84 -37.10
N ILE A 700 -2.22 0.86 -35.88
CA ILE A 700 -2.84 1.52 -34.72
C ILE A 700 -2.98 3.02 -34.97
N THR A 701 -1.96 3.66 -35.54
CA THR A 701 -2.00 5.11 -35.85
C THR A 701 -3.05 5.43 -36.91
N ALA A 702 -3.24 4.56 -37.91
CA ALA A 702 -4.26 4.70 -38.94
C ALA A 702 -5.68 4.53 -38.39
N LEU A 703 -5.90 3.53 -37.52
CA LEU A 703 -7.20 3.32 -36.85
C LEU A 703 -7.58 4.47 -35.91
N THR A 704 -6.59 5.21 -35.40
CA THR A 704 -6.78 6.30 -34.43
C THR A 704 -6.69 7.70 -35.05
N LYS A 705 -6.64 7.79 -36.38
CA LYS A 705 -6.28 9.01 -37.14
C LYS A 705 -7.19 10.22 -36.89
N ASP A 706 -8.50 10.00 -36.73
CA ASP A 706 -9.47 11.08 -36.46
C ASP A 706 -9.34 11.67 -35.05
N ALA A 707 -8.83 10.91 -34.08
CA ALA A 707 -8.58 11.41 -32.74
C ALA A 707 -7.28 12.25 -32.64
N ALA A 708 -6.30 11.95 -33.50
CA ALA A 708 -5.04 12.68 -33.54
C ALA A 708 -5.21 14.11 -34.07
N SER A 709 -6.11 14.34 -35.03
CA SER A 709 -6.45 15.67 -35.54
C SER A 709 -7.21 16.51 -34.49
N LEU A 710 -8.15 15.90 -33.78
CA LEU A 710 -8.86 16.51 -32.65
C LEU A 710 -7.93 16.87 -31.49
N GLN A 711 -6.93 16.04 -31.18
CA GLN A 711 -5.94 16.33 -30.14
C GLN A 711 -5.01 17.48 -30.53
N ALA A 712 -4.57 17.55 -31.80
CA ALA A 712 -3.79 18.67 -32.32
C ALA A 712 -4.57 19.99 -32.24
N GLN A 713 -5.87 19.97 -32.56
CA GLN A 713 -6.77 21.13 -32.36
C GLN A 713 -6.94 21.50 -30.89
N ARG A 714 -7.16 20.53 -29.98
CA ARG A 714 -7.29 20.79 -28.53
C ARG A 714 -6.01 21.33 -27.91
N GLN A 715 -4.84 20.87 -28.35
CA GLN A 715 -3.54 21.43 -27.93
C GLN A 715 -3.38 22.88 -28.41
N MET A 716 -3.72 23.18 -29.67
CA MET A 716 -3.75 24.56 -30.17
C MET A 716 -4.71 25.46 -29.37
N ILE A 717 -5.92 24.96 -29.06
CA ILE A 717 -6.90 25.69 -28.27
C ILE A 717 -6.38 25.94 -26.84
N ARG A 718 -5.78 24.94 -26.19
CA ARG A 718 -5.16 25.11 -24.86
C ARG A 718 -4.07 26.17 -24.87
N LEU A 719 -3.15 26.12 -25.84
CA LEU A 719 -2.13 27.15 -26.06
C LEU A 719 -2.74 28.54 -26.22
N SER A 720 -3.80 28.68 -27.02
CA SER A 720 -4.48 29.97 -27.20
C SER A 720 -5.16 30.48 -25.93
N SER A 721 -5.75 29.59 -25.11
CA SER A 721 -6.35 29.97 -23.82
C SER A 721 -5.31 30.30 -22.75
N THR A 722 -4.15 29.64 -22.73
CA THR A 722 -3.04 29.97 -21.81
C THR A 722 -2.39 31.31 -22.17
N VAL A 723 -2.24 31.60 -23.46
CA VAL A 723 -1.80 32.91 -23.95
C VAL A 723 -2.84 34.00 -23.64
N ALA A 724 -4.13 33.71 -23.78
CA ALA A 724 -5.21 34.64 -23.41
C ALA A 724 -5.28 34.92 -21.90
N LEU A 725 -5.04 33.92 -21.05
CA LEU A 725 -4.97 34.06 -19.59
C LEU A 725 -3.74 34.88 -19.14
N LEU A 726 -2.59 34.68 -19.78
CA LEU A 726 -1.40 35.51 -19.56
C LEU A 726 -1.62 36.95 -20.03
N GLY A 727 -2.28 37.15 -21.17
CA GLY A 727 -2.69 38.46 -21.68
C GLY A 727 -3.69 39.19 -20.77
N ALA A 728 -4.71 38.48 -20.27
CA ALA A 728 -5.69 39.03 -19.34
C ALA A 728 -5.06 39.38 -17.97
N SER A 729 -4.14 38.56 -17.45
CA SER A 729 -3.43 38.87 -16.20
C SER A 729 -2.48 40.08 -16.32
N LEU A 730 -1.96 40.37 -17.51
CA LEU A 730 -1.17 41.58 -17.79
C LEU A 730 -2.05 42.83 -17.91
N ILE A 731 -3.27 42.71 -18.44
CA ILE A 731 -4.24 43.81 -18.57
C ILE A 731 -4.86 44.19 -17.21
N VAL A 732 -5.18 43.19 -16.37
CA VAL A 732 -5.73 43.41 -15.02
C VAL A 732 -4.71 44.07 -14.08
N LYS A 733 -3.41 43.76 -14.22
CA LYS A 733 -2.34 44.44 -13.46
C LYS A 733 -1.97 45.83 -14.01
N GLY A 734 -2.34 46.15 -15.24
CA GLY A 734 -2.15 47.49 -15.82
C GLY A 734 -3.26 48.50 -15.49
N SER A 735 -4.42 48.03 -15.01
CA SER A 735 -5.60 48.87 -14.74
C SER A 735 -5.88 49.07 -13.24
N ALA A 736 -5.28 48.28 -12.35
CA ALA A 736 -5.24 48.54 -10.92
C ALA A 736 -4.02 49.42 -10.57
N GLY A 737 -4.21 50.74 -10.60
CA GLY A 737 -3.15 51.71 -10.33
C GLY A 737 -2.60 51.65 -8.91
N LEU A 738 -1.27 51.74 -8.80
CA LEU A 738 -0.61 52.53 -7.76
C LEU A 738 0.65 53.17 -8.35
N PHE A 739 0.66 54.50 -8.27
CA PHE A 739 1.77 55.38 -8.62
C PHE A 739 3.07 54.97 -7.91
N GLY A 740 4.18 54.92 -8.66
CA GLY A 740 5.51 54.86 -8.05
C GLY A 740 6.61 54.34 -8.97
N ARG A 741 7.32 55.27 -9.61
CA ARG A 741 8.59 55.12 -10.37
C ARG A 741 9.32 53.77 -10.21
N ASN A 742 9.36 52.96 -11.27
CA ASN A 742 10.58 52.28 -11.73
C ASN A 742 10.38 51.65 -13.11
N LYS A 743 10.92 52.31 -14.14
CA LYS A 743 10.88 51.84 -15.55
C LYS A 743 11.74 50.59 -15.81
N SER A 744 12.53 50.12 -14.84
CA SER A 744 13.41 48.94 -15.04
C SER A 744 12.72 47.59 -14.81
N MET A 745 11.67 47.49 -13.99
CA MET A 745 10.99 46.20 -13.74
C MET A 745 10.09 45.73 -14.89
N VAL A 746 9.54 46.67 -15.67
CA VAL A 746 8.70 46.33 -16.83
C VAL A 746 9.55 45.77 -17.98
N SER A 747 10.78 46.25 -18.16
CA SER A 747 11.71 45.72 -19.15
C SER A 747 12.28 44.35 -18.75
N THR A 748 12.48 44.08 -17.45
CA THR A 748 12.90 42.74 -16.97
C THR A 748 11.77 41.69 -17.10
N GLY A 749 10.52 42.09 -16.88
CA GLY A 749 9.36 41.20 -17.06
C GLY A 749 9.08 40.83 -18.51
N LEU A 750 9.25 41.78 -19.45
CA LEU A 750 9.16 41.52 -20.89
C LEU A 750 10.36 40.69 -21.39
N ALA A 751 11.56 40.89 -20.84
CA ALA A 751 12.74 40.07 -21.16
C ALA A 751 12.59 38.62 -20.67
N LEU A 752 11.97 38.39 -19.50
CA LEU A 752 11.72 37.04 -18.97
C LEU A 752 10.60 36.32 -19.73
N ALA A 753 9.53 37.02 -20.12
CA ALA A 753 8.49 36.45 -20.99
C ALA A 753 9.01 36.15 -22.41
N GLY A 754 9.85 37.03 -22.95
CA GLY A 754 10.57 36.80 -24.21
C GLY A 754 11.56 35.64 -24.12
N SER A 755 12.25 35.48 -22.98
CA SER A 755 13.15 34.34 -22.73
C SER A 755 12.39 33.03 -22.56
N PHE A 756 11.19 33.06 -21.95
CA PHE A 756 10.32 31.88 -21.78
C PHE A 756 9.75 31.43 -23.14
N LEU A 757 9.37 32.36 -24.02
CA LEU A 757 8.96 32.06 -25.40
C LEU A 757 10.15 31.62 -26.29
N TYR A 758 11.35 32.14 -26.04
CA TYR A 758 12.58 31.76 -26.77
C TYR A 758 13.12 30.38 -26.37
N TRP A 759 12.97 29.97 -25.10
CA TRP A 759 13.40 28.65 -24.60
C TRP A 759 12.34 27.55 -24.74
N TYR A 760 11.04 27.89 -24.73
CA TYR A 760 9.95 26.90 -24.72
C TYR A 760 8.96 27.01 -25.90
N GLY A 761 9.20 27.90 -26.87
CA GLY A 761 8.55 27.83 -28.18
C GLY A 761 9.01 26.59 -28.97
N PRO A 762 8.17 26.02 -29.86
CA PRO A 762 8.51 24.78 -30.55
C PRO A 762 9.71 24.98 -31.48
N TRP A 763 10.84 24.36 -31.13
CA TRP A 763 11.82 23.90 -32.11
C TRP A 763 11.38 22.53 -32.63
N THR A 764 10.61 22.51 -33.71
CA THR A 764 10.65 21.41 -34.69
C THR A 764 10.42 21.95 -36.11
N VAL A 765 11.56 22.10 -36.80
CA VAL A 765 11.82 21.79 -38.22
C VAL A 765 10.77 22.19 -39.26
N ASN A 766 11.06 23.26 -40.00
CA ASN A 766 10.67 23.36 -41.40
C ASN A 766 11.90 23.04 -42.26
N SER A 767 12.15 21.75 -42.52
CA SER A 767 13.07 21.32 -43.56
C SER A 767 12.30 21.17 -44.87
N ASN A 768 11.93 22.30 -45.44
CA ASN A 768 11.73 22.44 -46.87
C ASN A 768 12.59 23.62 -47.31
N LEU A 769 13.79 23.29 -47.79
CA LEU A 769 14.65 24.17 -48.57
C LEU A 769 13.86 24.65 -49.80
N LEU A 770 13.30 25.85 -49.73
CA LEU A 770 13.18 26.69 -50.92
C LEU A 770 14.41 27.60 -50.93
N SER A 771 15.26 27.38 -51.92
CA SER A 771 16.52 28.09 -52.17
C SER A 771 16.34 29.60 -52.20
N ALA A 772 17.36 30.31 -51.72
CA ALA A 772 17.43 31.75 -51.48
C ALA A 772 17.41 32.65 -52.75
N HIS A 773 16.65 32.32 -53.79
CA HIS A 773 16.64 33.07 -55.05
C HIS A 773 15.30 33.74 -55.44
N GLU A 774 14.22 33.59 -54.66
CA GLU A 774 12.89 34.15 -55.03
C GLU A 774 12.36 35.29 -54.13
N LEU A 775 13.04 35.64 -53.04
CA LEU A 775 12.57 36.70 -52.12
C LEU A 775 13.14 38.11 -52.40
N LYS A 776 13.81 38.30 -53.56
CA LYS A 776 14.33 39.62 -53.99
C LYS A 776 13.41 40.39 -54.95
N ALA A 777 12.22 39.86 -55.28
CA ALA A 777 11.37 40.42 -56.34
C ALA A 777 10.07 41.10 -55.88
N ARG A 778 9.86 41.38 -54.58
CA ARG A 778 8.60 42.00 -54.10
C ARG A 778 8.73 43.26 -53.24
N ASN A 779 9.90 43.91 -53.25
CA ASN A 779 10.10 45.24 -52.65
C ASN A 779 10.55 46.28 -53.68
N GLN A 780 9.90 46.30 -54.85
CA GLN A 780 9.87 47.48 -55.71
C GLN A 780 8.48 47.61 -56.35
N LEU A 781 7.92 48.82 -56.23
CA LEU A 781 6.72 49.39 -56.86
C LEU A 781 5.41 49.29 -56.07
N GLY A 782 4.96 50.46 -55.60
CA GLY A 782 3.54 50.83 -55.48
C GLY A 782 3.02 50.95 -54.06
#